data_AF-A0AA39GY13-F1
#
_entry.id   AF-A0AA39GY13-F1
#
_cell.length_a   1.000
_cell.length_b   1.000
_cell.length_c   1.000
_cell.angle_alpha   90.00
_cell.angle_beta   90.00
_cell.angle_gamma   90.00
#
_symmetry.space_group_name_H-M   'P 1'
#
loop_
_entity.id
_entity.type
_entity.pdbx_description
1 polymer ?
#
loop_
_entity_poly.entity_id
_entity_poly.type
_entity_poly.pdbx_seq_one_letter_code
_entity_poly.pdbx_strand_id
1 'polypeptide(L)'
;MVMIPLCSSRGLWNLVGATRLKKFSLRNVHSYCVDPSLELNAEQREIQKLAKDFAAKELYPTMALYDEKEQLPHDALRKAGELGFGAIYCNEEFGGTGLSRVDASVIFEQLAAGCTSTAAYMSIHNMCAWMIDTYGSQELRAKYIGQMAAFEILGSYCLTEPDSGSDAASLRTTARRDGDYYIVNGSKAFISGSGDSKAYLVMMRHEGQPGPKGIFCLLIEDGTPGFHIGKKEKKLGWCTQPTRILTFEDCRVPVSNQIGGDNQGFNIAMAGINGGRVNIASCSLGAAQMSLDLAISHLKVRKQFNKPLADFQWNQFKLAEMAAKLVSSRLMVRNAAEHLQQKSVHTAALCALAKLHATDNCIQVVDQALQMHGGYGFLKDYPLQQYLRDCRAHQIIEATRSFSTSLANRRTTSLGIDNHECAYPVSGKTTVVSELKNAFKAVKSGDHIFVHGIAATPTPLLNGLVEHAKGNGLKNLTLHHLHLEGETPWTTQDCKGVIRSNSLFTGANLRKAVNEGVADFNSCFLSEVPLLFRRGAIKLNIALIQVSPPDANGYCSLGTSVDTARAAVTNADYIIAMSNKNMPRTFGDGIIHSSHIDVLVQDDLHVLHERHLSPQGEQEKKIGRIIAEHLVDDGATLQMGIGAIPDAALAALKNHKDLGIHTEMFSDGVLDLVRNNNITNSKKAIHPGKLVVSFVYGSTELYNFLHDNPLVEFGDVQWVNDPAVIRQNPKVTAINSAVEIDLTGQVVSDSVGTRFLSGFGGQVDFIRGAAIGNDGLGKPIIALPSATKKGHSKIVPFINQGAGVVTSRAHVHYVVTEYGIAQLWGKNMRQRAYEMIKIAHPDQRELLEKSAFERLKVMPSAD
;
A
#
# COMPACT_ATOMS: atom_id res chain seq x y z
N MET A 1 -43.27 3.02 26.46
CA MET A 1 -44.38 2.86 27.43
C MET A 1 -43.73 2.45 28.74
N VAL A 2 -43.57 3.28 29.77
CA VAL A 2 -44.56 4.03 30.57
C VAL A 2 -43.94 5.36 31.09
N MET A 3 -44.78 6.35 31.35
CA MET A 3 -44.50 7.77 31.69
C MET A 3 -44.42 8.06 33.21
N ILE A 4 -43.57 9.07 33.58
CA ILE A 4 -43.80 10.22 34.53
C ILE A 4 -43.80 9.91 36.07
N PRO A 5 -43.30 10.80 36.99
CA PRO A 5 -43.40 12.27 36.92
C PRO A 5 -42.19 13.18 37.23
N LEU A 6 -42.28 14.35 36.59
CA LEU A 6 -41.75 15.65 36.98
C LEU A 6 -42.27 16.07 38.37
N CYS A 7 -41.37 16.58 39.22
CA CYS A 7 -41.75 17.45 40.33
C CYS A 7 -40.92 18.73 40.24
N SER A 8 -41.63 19.84 40.04
CA SER A 8 -41.12 21.21 40.04
C SER A 8 -40.86 21.70 41.46
N SER A 9 -39.69 22.25 41.72
CA SER A 9 -39.56 23.35 42.70
C SER A 9 -38.39 24.25 42.31
N ARG A 10 -38.75 25.44 41.80
CA ARG A 10 -37.89 26.62 41.82
C ARG A 10 -37.70 27.00 43.28
N GLY A 11 -36.47 27.10 43.74
CA GLY A 11 -36.14 27.71 45.03
C GLY A 11 -34.93 27.08 45.69
N LEU A 12 -33.73 27.43 45.20
CA LEU A 12 -32.44 27.44 45.93
C LEU A 12 -31.26 27.59 44.92
N TRP A 13 -31.34 28.59 44.02
CA TRP A 13 -30.22 28.96 43.13
C TRP A 13 -29.67 30.34 43.47
N ASN A 14 -29.42 30.58 44.75
CA ASN A 14 -28.68 31.73 45.26
C ASN A 14 -28.00 31.30 46.56
N LEU A 15 -26.90 30.55 46.50
CA LEU A 15 -25.88 30.44 47.59
C LEU A 15 -24.72 29.43 47.34
N VAL A 16 -24.53 28.90 46.12
CA VAL A 16 -23.33 28.09 45.81
C VAL A 16 -22.71 28.54 44.48
N GLY A 17 -22.53 29.85 44.34
CA GLY A 17 -21.66 30.44 43.34
C GLY A 17 -20.27 30.66 43.94
N ALA A 18 -19.24 30.18 43.23
CA ALA A 18 -17.84 30.54 43.44
C ALA A 18 -17.19 30.18 44.79
N THR A 19 -16.89 28.90 45.10
CA THR A 19 -15.78 28.58 46.05
C THR A 19 -15.32 27.10 46.13
N ARG A 20 -15.34 26.29 45.06
CA ARG A 20 -14.72 24.94 45.14
C ARG A 20 -14.21 24.31 43.84
N LEU A 21 -13.51 25.06 43.00
CA LEU A 21 -12.45 24.48 42.15
C LEU A 21 -11.15 24.50 42.96
N LYS A 22 -10.88 23.43 43.71
CA LYS A 22 -9.59 23.25 44.37
C LYS A 22 -8.51 23.24 43.28
N LYS A 23 -7.51 24.13 43.41
CA LYS A 23 -6.25 24.13 42.66
C LYS A 23 -5.70 22.70 42.58
N PHE A 24 -5.81 22.06 41.42
CA PHE A 24 -5.13 20.80 41.14
C PHE A 24 -3.66 21.14 40.88
N SER A 25 -2.80 20.84 41.84
CA SER A 25 -1.34 20.88 41.68
C SER A 25 -0.91 19.62 40.95
N LEU A 26 -0.38 19.76 39.72
CA LEU A 26 0.19 18.74 38.84
C LEU A 26 1.41 17.97 39.42
N ARG A 27 1.63 17.98 40.73
CA ARG A 27 2.93 17.64 41.33
C ARG A 27 3.22 16.16 41.63
N ASN A 28 2.33 15.20 41.40
CA ASN A 28 2.64 13.78 41.68
C ASN A 28 1.99 12.81 40.68
N VAL A 29 2.45 12.84 39.42
CA VAL A 29 2.13 11.83 38.39
C VAL A 29 3.43 11.14 37.94
N HIS A 30 4.15 10.48 38.86
CA HIS A 30 5.37 9.75 38.53
C HIS A 30 5.29 8.34 39.11
N SER A 31 4.98 7.34 38.27
CA SER A 31 5.41 5.93 38.46
C SER A 31 4.85 4.96 37.38
N TYR A 32 3.87 5.31 36.55
CA TYR A 32 3.22 4.31 35.66
C TYR A 32 2.90 4.80 34.23
N CYS A 33 3.43 5.94 33.80
CA CYS A 33 3.14 6.52 32.49
C CYS A 33 4.43 6.80 31.75
N VAL A 34 4.43 6.57 30.44
CA VAL A 34 5.59 6.81 29.58
C VAL A 34 5.86 8.31 29.55
N ASP A 35 7.04 8.70 30.00
CA ASP A 35 7.46 10.09 30.08
C ASP A 35 7.53 10.68 28.65
N PRO A 36 6.73 11.70 28.30
CA PRO A 36 6.79 12.33 26.99
C PRO A 36 8.11 13.09 26.77
N SER A 37 8.96 13.21 27.78
CA SER A 37 10.32 13.78 27.69
C SER A 37 11.41 12.74 27.45
N LEU A 38 11.06 11.45 27.37
CA LEU A 38 11.99 10.39 26.99
C LEU A 38 12.62 10.74 25.64
N GLU A 39 13.95 10.64 25.54
CA GLU A 39 14.78 11.00 24.36
C GLU A 39 14.94 12.51 24.07
N LEU A 40 14.26 13.40 24.78
CA LEU A 40 14.49 14.85 24.63
C LEU A 40 15.77 15.30 25.34
N ASN A 41 16.53 16.17 24.68
CA ASN A 41 17.70 16.83 25.28
C ASN A 41 17.27 17.91 26.30
N ALA A 42 18.24 18.51 27.02
CA ALA A 42 17.94 19.46 28.10
C ALA A 42 17.15 20.69 27.62
N GLU A 43 17.53 21.28 26.49
CA GLU A 43 16.86 22.44 25.89
C GLU A 43 15.43 22.10 25.45
N GLN A 44 15.25 20.95 24.78
CA GLN A 44 13.94 20.47 24.35
C GLN A 44 12.99 20.21 25.52
N ARG A 45 13.51 19.81 26.68
CA ARG A 45 12.70 19.66 27.91
C ARG A 45 12.23 21.00 28.45
N GLU A 46 13.04 22.05 28.36
CA GLU A 46 12.65 23.40 28.76
C GLU A 46 11.58 23.96 27.80
N ILE A 47 11.76 23.77 26.49
CA ILE A 47 10.77 24.11 25.46
C ILE A 47 9.46 23.36 25.71
N GLN A 48 9.53 22.05 25.97
CA GLN A 48 8.37 21.23 26.30
C GLN A 48 7.64 21.78 27.52
N LYS A 49 8.36 22.11 28.59
CA LYS A 49 7.79 22.64 29.82
C LYS A 49 7.10 23.98 29.58
N LEU A 50 7.74 24.90 28.85
CA LEU A 50 7.17 26.20 28.51
C LEU A 50 5.85 26.04 27.74
N ALA A 51 5.83 25.22 26.69
CA ALA A 51 4.64 24.96 25.89
C ALA A 51 3.53 24.28 26.70
N LYS A 52 3.88 23.33 27.58
CA LYS A 52 2.95 22.64 28.47
C LYS A 52 2.30 23.58 29.49
N ASP A 53 3.10 24.42 30.14
CA ASP A 53 2.62 25.38 31.14
C ASP A 53 1.70 26.42 30.48
N PHE A 54 2.05 26.88 29.28
CA PHE A 54 1.18 27.76 28.49
C PHE A 54 -0.14 27.08 28.12
N ALA A 55 -0.09 25.86 27.57
CA ALA A 55 -1.27 25.11 27.15
C ALA A 55 -2.23 24.86 28.32
N ALA A 56 -1.71 24.49 29.50
CA ALA A 56 -2.50 24.24 30.70
C ALA A 56 -3.16 25.51 31.27
N LYS A 57 -2.52 26.67 31.11
CA LYS A 57 -2.98 27.94 31.67
C LYS A 57 -3.93 28.70 30.74
N GLU A 58 -3.61 28.76 29.44
CA GLU A 58 -4.27 29.66 28.50
C GLU A 58 -5.21 28.91 27.52
N LEU A 59 -4.88 27.67 27.12
CA LEU A 59 -5.64 26.93 26.11
C LEU A 59 -6.68 25.97 26.73
N TYR A 60 -6.27 25.09 27.64
CA TYR A 60 -7.14 24.07 28.23
C TYR A 60 -8.38 24.65 28.94
N PRO A 61 -8.27 25.70 29.78
CA PRO A 61 -9.43 26.23 30.49
C PRO A 61 -10.46 26.92 29.58
N THR A 62 -10.06 27.32 28.38
CA THR A 62 -10.89 28.09 27.45
C THR A 62 -11.36 27.26 26.24
N MET A 63 -10.86 26.04 26.05
CA MET A 63 -11.12 25.22 24.85
C MET A 63 -12.62 24.99 24.59
N ALA A 64 -13.41 24.72 25.64
CA ALA A 64 -14.84 24.42 25.52
C ALA A 64 -15.65 25.68 25.17
N LEU A 65 -15.27 26.83 25.74
CA LEU A 65 -15.91 28.11 25.47
C LEU A 65 -15.73 28.51 24.00
N TYR A 66 -14.51 28.39 23.47
CA TYR A 66 -14.21 28.73 22.09
C TYR A 66 -14.77 27.71 21.09
N ASP A 67 -14.90 26.44 21.48
CA ASP A 67 -15.59 25.42 20.67
C ASP A 67 -17.08 25.72 20.54
N GLU A 68 -17.74 26.07 21.65
CA GLU A 68 -19.17 26.41 21.67
C GLU A 68 -19.49 27.69 20.91
N LYS A 69 -18.67 28.73 21.10
CA LYS A 69 -18.80 29.99 20.35
C LYS A 69 -18.32 29.86 18.91
N GLU A 70 -17.62 28.77 18.62
CA GLU A 70 -16.92 28.51 17.37
C GLU A 70 -16.00 29.67 16.94
N GLN A 71 -15.18 30.20 17.85
CA GLN A 71 -14.37 31.40 17.65
C GLN A 71 -12.88 31.12 17.82
N LEU A 72 -12.05 31.86 17.09
CA LEU A 72 -10.60 31.83 17.26
C LEU A 72 -10.18 32.58 18.54
N PRO A 73 -9.35 31.97 19.40
CA PRO A 73 -8.94 32.59 20.67
C PRO A 73 -7.81 33.60 20.46
N HIS A 74 -8.11 34.75 19.86
CA HIS A 74 -7.13 35.79 19.52
C HIS A 74 -6.24 36.19 20.70
N ASP A 75 -6.80 36.43 21.89
CA ASP A 75 -6.03 36.79 23.09
C ASP A 75 -5.00 35.72 23.47
N ALA A 76 -5.36 34.43 23.34
CA ALA A 76 -4.44 33.34 23.61
C ALA A 76 -3.35 33.25 22.54
N LEU A 77 -3.69 33.50 21.26
CA LEU A 77 -2.70 33.56 20.17
C LEU A 77 -1.70 34.70 20.40
N ARG A 78 -2.14 35.89 20.82
CA ARG A 78 -1.22 37.00 21.13
C ARG A 78 -0.21 36.62 22.22
N LYS A 79 -0.67 36.02 23.31
CA LYS A 79 0.22 35.52 24.38
C LYS A 79 1.14 34.40 23.91
N ALA A 80 0.69 33.55 22.98
CA ALA A 80 1.55 32.54 22.37
C ALA A 80 2.67 33.18 21.53
N GLY A 81 2.39 34.32 20.88
CA GLY A 81 3.38 35.11 20.15
C GLY A 81 4.47 35.70 21.05
N GLU A 82 4.12 36.17 22.26
CA GLU A 82 5.09 36.62 23.27
C GLU A 82 6.09 35.53 23.68
N LEU A 83 5.72 34.26 23.51
CA LEU A 83 6.56 33.09 23.77
C LEU A 83 7.27 32.54 22.52
N GLY A 84 7.10 33.21 21.37
CA GLY A 84 7.72 32.81 20.10
C GLY A 84 6.99 31.71 19.33
N PHE A 85 5.77 31.32 19.71
CA PHE A 85 5.05 30.22 19.06
C PHE A 85 4.38 30.58 17.71
N GLY A 86 4.48 31.83 17.25
CA GLY A 86 3.94 32.28 15.95
C GLY A 86 4.83 31.99 14.74
N ALA A 87 6.14 31.88 14.94
CA ALA A 87 7.10 31.68 13.85
C ALA A 87 8.27 30.77 14.30
N ILE A 88 7.92 29.57 14.76
CA ILE A 88 8.80 28.64 15.47
C ILE A 88 10.06 28.30 14.66
N TYR A 89 9.87 27.87 13.41
CA TYR A 89 10.94 27.41 12.53
C TYR A 89 11.23 28.38 11.38
N CYS A 90 10.96 29.68 11.61
CA CYS A 90 11.41 30.77 10.73
C CYS A 90 12.74 31.32 11.23
N ASN A 91 13.53 31.90 10.33
CA ASN A 91 14.81 32.52 10.64
C ASN A 91 14.65 33.73 11.58
N GLU A 92 15.66 33.94 12.42
CA GLU A 92 15.67 35.01 13.43
C GLU A 92 15.71 36.42 12.84
N GLU A 93 16.24 36.57 11.62
CA GLU A 93 16.47 37.87 10.93
C GLU A 93 15.25 38.81 10.96
N PHE A 94 14.04 38.26 10.83
CA PHE A 94 12.79 39.02 10.81
C PHE A 94 11.81 38.64 11.94
N GLY A 95 12.31 38.06 13.04
CA GLY A 95 11.52 37.77 14.23
C GLY A 95 11.03 36.32 14.37
N GLY A 96 11.55 35.38 13.57
CA GLY A 96 11.38 33.95 13.84
C GLY A 96 12.22 33.48 15.02
N THR A 97 11.99 32.28 15.53
CA THR A 97 12.76 31.74 16.67
C THR A 97 13.90 30.81 16.28
N GLY A 98 14.07 30.45 15.00
CA GLY A 98 15.16 29.58 14.54
C GLY A 98 15.10 28.12 15.03
N LEU A 99 14.02 27.72 15.73
CA LEU A 99 13.87 26.39 16.30
C LEU A 99 13.70 25.32 15.21
N SER A 100 14.12 24.10 15.51
CA SER A 100 14.07 23.01 14.54
C SER A 100 12.67 22.45 14.34
N ARG A 101 12.50 21.63 13.29
CA ARG A 101 11.27 20.84 13.08
C ARG A 101 10.98 19.88 14.24
N VAL A 102 12.02 19.38 14.92
CA VAL A 102 11.86 18.50 16.09
C VAL A 102 11.28 19.31 17.25
N ASP A 103 11.81 20.50 17.52
CA ASP A 103 11.34 21.37 18.60
C ASP A 103 9.88 21.81 18.33
N ALA A 104 9.55 22.13 17.08
CA ALA A 104 8.18 22.41 16.66
C ALA A 104 7.24 21.24 16.96
N SER A 105 7.65 20.01 16.67
CA SER A 105 6.85 18.82 17.02
C SER A 105 6.71 18.64 18.55
N VAL A 106 7.64 19.16 19.37
CA VAL A 106 7.53 19.14 20.85
C VAL A 106 6.47 20.14 21.28
N ILE A 107 6.57 21.37 20.77
CA ILE A 107 5.66 22.47 21.06
C ILE A 107 4.22 22.09 20.67
N PHE A 108 3.99 21.65 19.42
CA PHE A 108 2.64 21.30 18.96
C PHE A 108 2.02 20.14 19.73
N GLU A 109 2.81 19.14 20.16
CA GLU A 109 2.31 18.07 21.03
C GLU A 109 1.78 18.64 22.36
N GLN A 110 2.51 19.56 23.00
CA GLN A 110 2.06 20.15 24.27
C GLN A 110 0.89 21.12 24.09
N LEU A 111 0.90 21.96 23.05
CA LEU A 111 -0.20 22.89 22.77
C LEU A 111 -1.50 22.14 22.48
N ALA A 112 -1.44 21.04 21.71
CA ALA A 112 -2.61 20.26 21.35
C ALA A 112 -3.20 19.46 22.51
N ALA A 113 -2.40 19.16 23.54
CA ALA A 113 -2.90 18.65 24.81
C ALA A 113 -3.78 19.69 25.53
N GLY A 114 -3.53 20.99 25.35
CA GLY A 114 -4.39 22.06 25.85
C GLY A 114 -5.64 22.25 25.00
N CYS A 115 -5.47 22.52 23.70
CA CYS A 115 -6.58 22.63 22.75
C CYS A 115 -6.14 22.18 21.36
N THR A 116 -6.61 21.03 20.91
CA THR A 116 -6.20 20.39 19.65
C THR A 116 -6.54 21.24 18.43
N SER A 117 -7.77 21.75 18.36
CA SER A 117 -8.22 22.65 17.28
C SER A 117 -7.36 23.91 17.14
N THR A 118 -7.05 24.59 18.25
CA THR A 118 -6.25 25.83 18.23
C THR A 118 -4.79 25.55 17.87
N ALA A 119 -4.21 24.48 18.42
CA ALA A 119 -2.85 24.07 18.08
C ALA A 119 -2.73 23.68 16.59
N ALA A 120 -3.73 23.00 16.03
CA ALA A 120 -3.78 22.69 14.61
C ALA A 120 -3.79 23.98 13.76
N TYR A 121 -4.55 25.01 14.15
CA TYR A 121 -4.50 26.30 13.48
C TYR A 121 -3.11 26.97 13.59
N MET A 122 -2.52 27.01 14.79
CA MET A 122 -1.18 27.55 14.99
C MET A 122 -0.14 26.86 14.09
N SER A 123 -0.32 25.57 13.80
CA SER A 123 0.55 24.84 12.87
C SER A 123 0.39 25.26 11.41
N ILE A 124 -0.83 25.57 10.97
CA ILE A 124 -1.12 26.10 9.62
C ILE A 124 -0.56 27.51 9.48
N HIS A 125 -0.73 28.33 10.52
CA HIS A 125 -0.13 29.66 10.59
C HIS A 125 1.40 29.59 10.45
N ASN A 126 2.07 28.74 11.24
CA ASN A 126 3.52 28.56 11.18
C ASN A 126 3.98 28.02 9.81
N MET A 127 3.18 27.20 9.14
CA MET A 127 3.46 26.79 7.75
C MET A 127 3.48 28.00 6.82
N CYS A 128 2.51 28.90 6.94
CA CYS A 128 2.44 30.12 6.12
C CYS A 128 3.63 31.05 6.39
N ALA A 129 3.94 31.31 7.66
CA ALA A 129 5.09 32.13 8.06
C ALA A 129 6.39 31.58 7.46
N TRP A 130 6.62 30.26 7.57
CA TRP A 130 7.82 29.62 7.02
C TRP A 130 7.91 29.68 5.50
N MET A 131 6.77 29.56 4.80
CA MET A 131 6.76 29.68 3.33
C MET A 131 7.16 31.09 2.89
N ILE A 132 6.69 32.13 3.61
CA ILE A 132 7.11 33.51 3.35
C ILE A 132 8.60 33.67 3.69
N ASP A 133 9.07 33.16 4.83
CA ASP A 133 10.47 33.32 5.24
C ASP A 133 11.45 32.60 4.31
N THR A 134 11.07 31.42 3.80
CA THR A 134 11.94 30.58 2.99
C THR A 134 11.94 30.97 1.51
N TYR A 135 10.77 31.33 0.96
CA TYR A 135 10.57 31.51 -0.48
C TYR A 135 10.11 32.91 -0.88
N GLY A 136 9.72 33.75 0.09
CA GLY A 136 9.32 35.13 -0.18
C GLY A 136 10.51 36.06 -0.46
N SER A 137 10.23 37.18 -1.11
CA SER A 137 11.22 38.25 -1.30
C SER A 137 11.58 38.90 0.04
N GLN A 138 12.69 39.65 0.08
CA GLN A 138 13.13 40.34 1.30
C GLN A 138 12.06 41.34 1.81
N GLU A 139 11.33 41.98 0.90
CA GLU A 139 10.23 42.90 1.22
C GLU A 139 9.06 42.16 1.88
N LEU A 140 8.67 40.99 1.37
CA LEU A 140 7.63 40.16 1.98
C LEU A 140 8.06 39.66 3.36
N ARG A 141 9.33 39.23 3.50
CA ARG A 141 9.88 38.78 4.79
C ARG A 141 9.84 39.91 5.83
N ALA A 142 10.32 41.09 5.46
CA ALA A 142 10.33 42.28 6.31
C ALA A 142 8.92 42.75 6.70
N LYS A 143 7.95 42.65 5.78
CA LYS A 143 6.57 43.07 6.04
C LYS A 143 5.83 42.11 6.97
N TYR A 144 5.94 40.79 6.77
CA TYR A 144 5.03 39.83 7.40
C TYR A 144 5.61 39.05 8.58
N ILE A 145 6.88 38.65 8.57
CA ILE A 145 7.37 37.63 9.53
C ILE A 145 7.26 38.10 10.98
N GLY A 146 7.68 39.32 11.31
CA GLY A 146 7.60 39.83 12.68
C GLY A 146 6.16 39.96 13.19
N GLN A 147 5.25 40.44 12.32
CA GLN A 147 3.83 40.55 12.66
C GLN A 147 3.15 39.18 12.80
N MET A 148 3.54 38.20 11.99
CA MET A 148 3.06 36.82 12.11
C MET A 148 3.60 36.15 13.38
N ALA A 149 4.88 36.36 13.71
CA ALA A 149 5.49 35.85 14.94
C ALA A 149 4.74 36.31 16.20
N ALA A 150 4.23 37.55 16.19
CA ALA A 150 3.40 38.13 17.26
C ALA A 150 1.90 37.81 17.17
N PHE A 151 1.47 37.01 16.17
CA PHE A 151 0.06 36.77 15.83
C PHE A 151 -0.76 38.06 15.61
N GLU A 152 -0.14 39.13 15.12
CA GLU A 152 -0.81 40.37 14.66
C GLU A 152 -1.52 40.14 13.34
N ILE A 153 -0.79 39.52 12.43
CA ILE A 153 -1.29 39.08 11.13
C ILE A 153 -1.37 37.57 11.19
N LEU A 154 -2.57 37.03 10.95
CA LEU A 154 -2.73 35.59 10.86
C LEU A 154 -2.71 35.11 9.41
N GLY A 155 -2.09 33.96 9.18
CA GLY A 155 -1.93 33.33 7.87
C GLY A 155 -2.89 32.17 7.64
N SER A 156 -3.38 32.04 6.41
CA SER A 156 -4.15 30.88 5.93
C SER A 156 -3.56 30.29 4.66
N TYR A 157 -3.38 28.96 4.67
CA TYR A 157 -2.89 28.21 3.52
C TYR A 157 -4.05 27.81 2.60
N CYS A 158 -3.95 28.12 1.31
CA CYS A 158 -5.05 27.99 0.36
C CYS A 158 -4.67 27.16 -0.86
N LEU A 159 -4.86 25.83 -0.75
CA LEU A 159 -4.59 24.89 -1.84
C LEU A 159 -5.87 24.25 -2.39
N THR A 160 -6.66 23.63 -1.52
CA THR A 160 -7.82 22.80 -1.85
C THR A 160 -8.90 23.58 -2.59
N GLU A 161 -9.50 22.93 -3.59
CA GLU A 161 -10.62 23.45 -4.38
C GLU A 161 -11.82 22.50 -4.31
N PRO A 162 -13.06 22.98 -4.58
CA PRO A 162 -14.26 22.14 -4.55
C PRO A 162 -14.15 20.85 -5.39
N ASP A 163 -13.53 20.94 -6.57
CA ASP A 163 -13.47 19.82 -7.54
C ASP A 163 -12.17 19.00 -7.48
N SER A 164 -11.08 19.54 -6.90
CA SER A 164 -9.74 18.92 -6.99
C SER A 164 -9.40 18.05 -5.78
N GLY A 165 -9.94 18.35 -4.60
CA GLY A 165 -9.68 17.55 -3.38
C GLY A 165 -8.20 17.28 -3.11
N SER A 166 -7.80 15.99 -3.06
CA SER A 166 -6.41 15.57 -2.86
C SER A 166 -5.52 15.65 -4.12
N ASP A 167 -6.09 15.89 -5.31
CA ASP A 167 -5.35 16.06 -6.56
C ASP A 167 -4.92 17.52 -6.77
N ALA A 168 -3.93 17.93 -5.98
CA ALA A 168 -3.39 19.29 -6.00
C ALA A 168 -2.87 19.73 -7.38
N ALA A 169 -2.47 18.79 -8.24
CA ALA A 169 -1.98 19.10 -9.59
C ALA A 169 -3.10 19.53 -10.55
N SER A 170 -4.36 19.21 -10.23
CA SER A 170 -5.55 19.51 -11.01
C SER A 170 -6.33 20.73 -10.52
N LEU A 171 -5.70 21.60 -9.72
CA LEU A 171 -6.31 22.87 -9.32
C LEU A 171 -6.61 23.75 -10.55
N ARG A 172 -7.72 24.48 -10.48
CA ARG A 172 -8.34 25.28 -11.54
C ARG A 172 -8.28 26.78 -11.31
N THR A 173 -8.03 27.26 -10.08
CA THR A 173 -7.82 28.70 -9.83
C THR A 173 -6.67 29.20 -10.69
N THR A 174 -6.93 30.22 -11.51
CA THR A 174 -5.97 30.77 -12.47
C THR A 174 -5.55 32.18 -12.13
N ALA A 175 -4.40 32.57 -12.66
CA ALA A 175 -3.94 33.94 -12.65
C ALA A 175 -3.29 34.32 -13.99
N ARG A 176 -3.73 35.45 -14.55
CA ARG A 176 -3.17 36.09 -15.75
C ARG A 176 -2.31 37.27 -15.35
N ARG A 177 -1.12 37.41 -15.94
CA ARG A 177 -0.29 38.61 -15.73
C ARG A 177 -0.85 39.78 -16.54
N ASP A 178 -0.94 40.94 -15.90
CA ASP A 178 -1.43 42.22 -16.44
C ASP A 178 -0.54 43.38 -15.94
N GLY A 179 0.58 43.60 -16.64
CA GLY A 179 1.63 44.54 -16.21
C GLY A 179 2.29 44.10 -14.90
N ASP A 180 2.22 44.98 -13.90
CA ASP A 180 2.76 44.77 -12.55
C ASP A 180 1.80 44.02 -11.61
N TYR A 181 0.69 43.52 -12.14
CA TYR A 181 -0.35 42.80 -11.39
C TYR A 181 -0.63 41.42 -12.00
N TYR A 182 -1.14 40.53 -11.17
CA TYR A 182 -1.86 39.32 -11.56
C TYR A 182 -3.37 39.55 -11.38
N ILE A 183 -4.16 39.10 -12.35
CA ILE A 183 -5.63 39.01 -12.25
C ILE A 183 -5.97 37.57 -11.89
N VAL A 184 -6.48 37.35 -10.69
CA VAL A 184 -6.76 36.02 -10.13
C VAL A 184 -8.25 35.71 -10.21
N ASN A 185 -8.59 34.53 -10.72
CA ASN A 185 -9.97 34.04 -10.85
C ASN A 185 -10.09 32.58 -10.38
N GLY A 186 -11.12 32.27 -9.58
CA GLY A 186 -11.38 30.91 -9.13
C GLY A 186 -11.91 30.84 -7.70
N SER A 187 -11.70 29.68 -7.04
CA SER A 187 -12.17 29.47 -5.67
C SER A 187 -11.33 28.47 -4.90
N LYS A 188 -11.32 28.62 -3.58
CA LYS A 188 -10.69 27.68 -2.64
C LYS A 188 -11.69 27.22 -1.60
N ALA A 189 -11.55 26.00 -1.14
CA ALA A 189 -12.48 25.36 -0.21
C ALA A 189 -11.76 24.88 1.05
N PHE A 190 -12.50 24.85 2.16
CA PHE A 190 -12.02 24.36 3.46
C PHE A 190 -10.82 25.15 4.04
N ILE A 191 -10.81 26.48 3.86
CA ILE A 191 -9.70 27.32 4.31
C ILE A 191 -9.82 27.65 5.79
N SER A 192 -8.97 27.00 6.58
CA SER A 192 -8.79 27.19 8.01
C SER A 192 -8.29 28.59 8.37
N GLY A 193 -8.90 29.22 9.37
CA GLY A 193 -8.62 30.60 9.80
C GLY A 193 -9.24 31.69 8.95
N SER A 194 -9.90 31.34 7.84
CA SER A 194 -10.46 32.34 6.94
C SER A 194 -11.55 33.19 7.61
N GLY A 195 -11.46 34.50 7.41
CA GLY A 195 -12.26 35.53 8.08
C GLY A 195 -11.57 36.18 9.27
N ASP A 196 -10.61 35.48 9.90
CA ASP A 196 -9.71 36.04 10.93
C ASP A 196 -8.31 36.33 10.35
N SER A 197 -7.88 35.55 9.35
CA SER A 197 -6.60 35.74 8.66
C SER A 197 -6.55 36.99 7.79
N LYS A 198 -5.39 37.63 7.78
CA LYS A 198 -5.08 38.82 6.95
C LYS A 198 -4.15 38.51 5.77
N ALA A 199 -3.39 37.43 5.84
CA ALA A 199 -2.55 36.96 4.74
C ALA A 199 -2.99 35.56 4.28
N TYR A 200 -3.28 35.42 2.98
CA TYR A 200 -3.69 34.16 2.36
C TYR A 200 -2.63 33.73 1.36
N LEU A 201 -2.01 32.57 1.58
CA LEU A 201 -1.06 31.98 0.63
C LEU A 201 -1.83 31.09 -0.34
N VAL A 202 -2.08 31.59 -1.54
CA VAL A 202 -2.97 30.99 -2.52
C VAL A 202 -2.18 30.31 -3.61
N MET A 203 -2.35 28.99 -3.70
CA MET A 203 -1.80 28.17 -4.78
C MET A 203 -2.71 28.28 -6.00
N MET A 204 -2.17 28.70 -7.13
CA MET A 204 -2.93 28.92 -8.35
C MET A 204 -2.08 28.60 -9.58
N ARG A 205 -2.72 28.62 -10.75
CA ARG A 205 -2.10 28.25 -12.01
C ARG A 205 -1.96 29.46 -12.93
N HIS A 206 -0.83 29.59 -13.63
CA HIS A 206 -0.77 30.54 -14.74
C HIS A 206 -1.80 30.19 -15.81
N GLU A 207 -2.56 31.19 -16.25
CA GLU A 207 -3.54 30.99 -17.32
C GLU A 207 -2.87 30.37 -18.56
N GLY A 208 -3.48 29.32 -19.12
CA GLY A 208 -2.95 28.60 -20.28
C GLY A 208 -1.80 27.61 -20.00
N GLN A 209 -1.36 27.43 -18.74
CA GLN A 209 -0.28 26.49 -18.39
C GLN A 209 -0.79 25.28 -17.57
N PRO A 210 -1.23 24.19 -18.24
CA PRO A 210 -1.72 22.99 -17.55
C PRO A 210 -0.61 22.21 -16.83
N GLY A 211 -1.02 21.33 -15.91
CA GLY A 211 -0.12 20.45 -15.17
C GLY A 211 0.66 21.12 -14.02
N PRO A 212 1.42 20.35 -13.22
CA PRO A 212 2.04 20.83 -11.99
C PRO A 212 3.06 21.96 -12.21
N LYS A 213 3.67 22.05 -13.40
CA LYS A 213 4.62 23.11 -13.74
C LYS A 213 3.96 24.49 -13.74
N GLY A 214 2.71 24.62 -14.16
CA GLY A 214 2.04 25.93 -14.20
C GLY A 214 1.61 26.47 -12.84
N ILE A 215 1.83 25.75 -11.73
CA ILE A 215 1.37 26.15 -10.39
C ILE A 215 2.40 27.06 -9.71
N PHE A 216 1.93 28.18 -9.16
CA PHE A 216 2.70 29.15 -8.39
C PHE A 216 1.89 29.64 -7.16
N CYS A 217 2.54 30.40 -6.28
CA CYS A 217 1.95 30.87 -5.01
C CYS A 217 1.91 32.41 -4.97
N LEU A 218 0.77 32.99 -4.63
CA LEU A 218 0.64 34.42 -4.31
C LEU A 218 0.19 34.63 -2.87
N LEU A 219 0.73 35.67 -2.24
CA LEU A 219 0.19 36.21 -1.00
C LEU A 219 -0.91 37.24 -1.32
N ILE A 220 -2.15 36.93 -0.94
CA ILE A 220 -3.31 37.81 -1.10
C ILE A 220 -3.74 38.34 0.27
N GLU A 221 -3.88 39.65 0.39
CA GLU A 221 -4.30 40.30 1.63
C GLU A 221 -5.83 40.37 1.71
N ASP A 222 -6.36 40.25 2.92
CA ASP A 222 -7.78 40.55 3.20
C ASP A 222 -8.11 42.01 2.80
N GLY A 223 -9.23 42.19 2.11
CA GLY A 223 -9.64 43.48 1.55
C GLY A 223 -9.11 43.79 0.15
N THR A 224 -8.31 42.92 -0.47
CA THR A 224 -7.92 43.06 -1.88
C THR A 224 -9.17 43.09 -2.78
N PRO A 225 -9.37 44.09 -3.67
CA PRO A 225 -10.52 44.12 -4.56
C PRO A 225 -10.65 42.85 -5.40
N GLY A 226 -11.85 42.26 -5.44
CA GLY A 226 -12.13 40.98 -6.12
C GLY A 226 -11.85 39.73 -5.27
N PHE A 227 -11.30 39.87 -4.06
CA PHE A 227 -11.17 38.77 -3.10
C PHE A 227 -12.37 38.73 -2.15
N HIS A 228 -13.08 37.62 -2.12
CA HIS A 228 -14.29 37.44 -1.33
C HIS A 228 -14.20 36.24 -0.40
N ILE A 229 -14.60 36.46 0.85
CA ILE A 229 -14.63 35.44 1.90
C ILE A 229 -16.07 34.94 2.06
N GLY A 230 -16.27 33.64 1.85
CA GLY A 230 -17.58 33.00 1.93
C GLY A 230 -18.14 32.88 3.35
N LYS A 231 -19.30 32.23 3.46
CA LYS A 231 -19.91 31.94 4.76
C LYS A 231 -19.05 30.96 5.56
N LYS A 232 -19.19 31.03 6.89
CA LYS A 232 -18.54 30.10 7.81
C LYS A 232 -19.18 28.72 7.69
N GLU A 233 -18.33 27.70 7.51
CA GLU A 233 -18.75 26.31 7.47
C GLU A 233 -19.20 25.81 8.85
N LYS A 234 -20.30 25.05 8.88
CA LYS A 234 -20.77 24.35 10.08
C LYS A 234 -20.15 22.96 10.10
N LYS A 235 -19.27 22.69 11.06
CA LYS A 235 -18.41 21.49 11.06
C LYS A 235 -18.50 20.70 12.35
N LEU A 236 -18.10 19.42 12.26
CA LEU A 236 -18.12 18.49 13.40
C LEU A 236 -17.09 18.86 14.47
N GLY A 237 -15.86 19.16 14.08
CA GLY A 237 -14.75 19.48 14.99
C GLY A 237 -13.90 20.62 14.44
N TRP A 238 -12.82 20.94 15.14
CA TRP A 238 -12.00 22.13 14.91
C TRP A 238 -12.76 23.46 15.08
N CYS A 239 -13.76 23.50 15.95
CA CYS A 239 -14.65 24.66 16.05
C CYS A 239 -13.98 25.92 16.59
N THR A 240 -12.82 25.81 17.26
CA THR A 240 -12.06 26.99 17.72
C THR A 240 -11.34 27.74 16.59
N GLN A 241 -11.58 27.41 15.33
CA GLN A 241 -11.08 28.16 14.17
C GLN A 241 -12.13 28.19 13.07
N PRO A 242 -12.34 29.32 12.37
CA PRO A 242 -13.27 29.35 11.25
C PRO A 242 -12.74 28.55 10.06
N THR A 243 -13.65 28.03 9.24
CA THR A 243 -13.34 27.42 7.95
C THR A 243 -14.30 27.98 6.93
N ARG A 244 -13.80 28.43 5.76
CA ARG A 244 -14.62 29.10 4.75
C ARG A 244 -14.19 28.71 3.33
N ILE A 245 -15.09 28.94 2.39
CA ILE A 245 -14.78 29.03 0.95
C ILE A 245 -14.23 30.44 0.67
N LEU A 246 -13.26 30.52 -0.24
CA LEU A 246 -12.74 31.77 -0.79
C LEU A 246 -13.09 31.83 -2.27
N THR A 247 -13.44 33.01 -2.77
CA THR A 247 -13.70 33.26 -4.20
C THR A 247 -12.89 34.45 -4.68
N PHE A 248 -12.39 34.36 -5.91
CA PHE A 248 -11.58 35.38 -6.56
C PHE A 248 -12.27 35.73 -7.88
N GLU A 249 -12.65 37.00 -8.04
CA GLU A 249 -13.31 37.56 -9.20
C GLU A 249 -12.55 38.80 -9.66
N ASP A 250 -11.76 38.65 -10.72
CA ASP A 250 -10.84 39.66 -11.24
C ASP A 250 -9.95 40.31 -10.16
N CYS A 251 -9.51 39.49 -9.20
CA CYS A 251 -8.75 39.93 -8.04
C CYS A 251 -7.35 40.41 -8.47
N ARG A 252 -7.09 41.71 -8.35
CA ARG A 252 -5.81 42.34 -8.72
C ARG A 252 -4.78 42.24 -7.60
N VAL A 253 -3.72 41.45 -7.83
CA VAL A 253 -2.66 41.19 -6.85
C VAL A 253 -1.31 41.63 -7.42
N PRO A 254 -0.49 42.43 -6.73
CA PRO A 254 0.83 42.82 -7.23
C PRO A 254 1.74 41.62 -7.52
N VAL A 255 2.54 41.69 -8.58
CA VAL A 255 3.54 40.64 -8.90
C VAL A 255 4.57 40.49 -7.78
N SER A 256 4.85 41.57 -7.03
CA SER A 256 5.72 41.55 -5.84
C SER A 256 5.21 40.66 -4.70
N ASN A 257 3.94 40.26 -4.73
CA ASN A 257 3.37 39.35 -3.72
C ASN A 257 3.59 37.87 -4.06
N GLN A 258 4.30 37.57 -5.15
CA GLN A 258 4.64 36.21 -5.52
C GLN A 258 5.65 35.60 -4.53
N ILE A 259 5.35 34.37 -4.10
CA ILE A 259 6.23 33.57 -3.24
C ILE A 259 6.90 32.51 -4.11
N GLY A 260 8.25 32.54 -4.15
CA GLY A 260 9.06 31.70 -5.01
C GLY A 260 9.05 32.11 -6.49
N GLY A 261 9.90 31.47 -7.28
CA GLY A 261 9.96 31.70 -8.73
C GLY A 261 8.80 31.07 -9.50
N ASP A 262 8.65 31.45 -10.77
CA ASP A 262 7.70 30.81 -11.68
C ASP A 262 7.97 29.29 -11.75
N ASN A 263 6.89 28.52 -11.86
CA ASN A 263 6.90 27.05 -11.87
C ASN A 263 7.41 26.36 -10.59
N GLN A 264 7.62 27.09 -9.49
CA GLN A 264 8.04 26.49 -8.21
C GLN A 264 6.89 26.19 -7.25
N GLY A 265 5.68 26.71 -7.50
CA GLY A 265 4.57 26.65 -6.55
C GLY A 265 4.15 25.24 -6.16
N PHE A 266 4.15 24.28 -7.10
CA PHE A 266 3.84 22.89 -6.75
C PHE A 266 4.86 22.29 -5.79
N ASN A 267 6.15 22.56 -5.99
CA ASN A 267 7.21 22.07 -5.10
C ASN A 267 7.12 22.73 -3.72
N ILE A 268 6.84 24.03 -3.67
CA ILE A 268 6.61 24.78 -2.43
C ILE A 268 5.39 24.21 -1.69
N ALA A 269 4.29 23.94 -2.39
CA ALA A 269 3.10 23.32 -1.82
C ALA A 269 3.40 21.93 -1.23
N MET A 270 4.14 21.09 -1.96
CA MET A 270 4.53 19.76 -1.47
C MET A 270 5.47 19.83 -0.26
N ALA A 271 6.40 20.79 -0.23
CA ALA A 271 7.27 21.02 0.92
C ALA A 271 6.48 21.48 2.16
N GLY A 272 5.52 22.41 1.98
CA GLY A 272 4.59 22.83 3.02
C GLY A 272 3.78 21.67 3.59
N ILE A 273 3.19 20.84 2.74
CA ILE A 273 2.41 19.67 3.14
C ILE A 273 3.26 18.64 3.92
N ASN A 274 4.51 18.40 3.52
CA ASN A 274 5.38 17.48 4.27
C ASN A 274 5.60 17.97 5.71
N GLY A 275 5.83 19.27 5.91
CA GLY A 275 5.88 19.87 7.25
C GLY A 275 4.54 19.83 7.98
N GLY A 276 3.44 20.14 7.29
CA GLY A 276 2.08 20.09 7.83
C GLY A 276 1.71 18.71 8.36
N ARG A 277 2.07 17.64 7.64
CA ARG A 277 1.86 16.24 8.06
C ARG A 277 2.50 15.94 9.41
N VAL A 278 3.74 16.35 9.62
CA VAL A 278 4.44 16.16 10.90
C VAL A 278 3.74 16.95 12.00
N ASN A 279 3.38 18.22 11.74
CA ASN A 279 2.71 19.06 12.73
C ASN A 279 1.34 18.51 13.17
N ILE A 280 0.51 18.05 12.22
CA ILE A 280 -0.81 17.44 12.52
C ILE A 280 -0.64 16.11 13.24
N ALA A 281 0.38 15.32 12.89
CA ALA A 281 0.73 14.11 13.63
C ALA A 281 1.11 14.44 15.09
N SER A 282 1.91 15.49 15.31
CA SER A 282 2.23 15.99 16.66
C SER A 282 0.99 16.46 17.44
N CYS A 283 0.07 17.16 16.78
CA CYS A 283 -1.19 17.57 17.41
C CYS A 283 -2.02 16.36 17.88
N SER A 284 -1.98 15.27 17.11
CA SER A 284 -2.66 14.02 17.46
C SER A 284 -2.06 13.37 18.72
N LEU A 285 -0.73 13.40 18.86
CA LEU A 285 -0.05 12.92 20.07
C LEU A 285 -0.51 13.69 21.31
N GLY A 286 -0.63 15.02 21.22
CA GLY A 286 -1.07 15.88 22.32
C GLY A 286 -2.48 15.54 22.80
N ALA A 287 -3.41 15.43 21.86
CA ALA A 287 -4.80 15.05 22.14
C ALA A 287 -4.88 13.65 22.80
N ALA A 288 -4.13 12.68 22.28
CA ALA A 288 -4.07 11.32 22.81
C ALA A 288 -3.44 11.26 24.20
N GLN A 289 -2.35 11.99 24.43
CA GLN A 289 -1.71 12.08 25.75
C GLN A 289 -2.68 12.65 26.78
N MET A 290 -3.33 13.78 26.49
CA MET A 290 -4.28 14.37 27.43
C MET A 290 -5.48 13.47 27.68
N SER A 291 -5.98 12.79 26.65
CA SER A 291 -7.08 11.83 26.78
C SER A 291 -6.71 10.64 27.65
N LEU A 292 -5.50 10.11 27.50
CA LEU A 292 -4.95 9.05 28.35
C LEU A 292 -4.82 9.53 29.80
N ASP A 293 -4.28 10.73 30.03
CA ASP A 293 -4.11 11.31 31.37
C ASP A 293 -5.47 11.50 32.06
N LEU A 294 -6.48 11.97 31.34
CA LEU A 294 -7.86 12.09 31.83
C LEU A 294 -8.47 10.73 32.16
N ALA A 295 -8.27 9.71 31.30
CA ALA A 295 -8.75 8.36 31.55
C ALA A 295 -8.13 7.77 32.83
N ILE A 296 -6.81 7.87 32.98
CA ILE A 296 -6.11 7.43 34.19
C ILE A 296 -6.67 8.14 35.42
N SER A 297 -6.87 9.45 35.33
CA SER A 297 -7.37 10.27 36.44
C SER A 297 -8.80 9.86 36.83
N HIS A 298 -9.68 9.64 35.85
CA HIS A 298 -11.04 9.17 36.06
C HIS A 298 -11.08 7.79 36.70
N LEU A 299 -10.28 6.85 36.19
CA LEU A 299 -10.27 5.46 36.67
C LEU A 299 -9.76 5.34 38.11
N LYS A 300 -8.85 6.22 38.54
CA LYS A 300 -8.35 6.25 39.92
C LYS A 300 -9.40 6.70 40.94
N VAL A 301 -10.31 7.60 40.56
CA VAL A 301 -11.30 8.18 41.48
C VAL A 301 -12.66 7.50 41.40
N ARG A 302 -13.04 7.00 40.22
CA ARG A 302 -14.33 6.34 40.00
C ARG A 302 -14.31 4.94 40.60
N LYS A 303 -15.34 4.57 41.37
CA LYS A 303 -15.50 3.25 41.97
C LYS A 303 -16.70 2.51 41.39
N GLN A 304 -16.53 1.21 41.13
CA GLN A 304 -17.62 0.24 40.93
C GLN A 304 -17.27 -1.04 41.70
N PHE A 305 -18.29 -1.76 42.15
CA PHE A 305 -18.10 -2.98 42.97
C PHE A 305 -17.15 -2.74 44.18
N ASN A 306 -17.29 -1.58 44.83
CA ASN A 306 -16.47 -1.13 45.96
C ASN A 306 -14.95 -1.00 45.71
N LYS A 307 -14.49 -1.01 44.46
CA LYS A 307 -13.07 -0.81 44.10
C LYS A 307 -12.91 0.30 43.06
N PRO A 308 -11.81 1.08 43.09
CA PRO A 308 -11.43 1.97 41.99
C PRO A 308 -11.42 1.24 40.64
N LEU A 309 -11.85 1.91 39.58
CA LEU A 309 -11.83 1.33 38.23
C LEU A 309 -10.40 1.02 37.76
N ALA A 310 -9.39 1.72 38.27
CA ALA A 310 -7.98 1.47 38.01
C ALA A 310 -7.48 0.11 38.53
N ASP A 311 -8.19 -0.52 39.47
CA ASP A 311 -7.81 -1.82 40.05
C ASP A 311 -8.34 -3.00 39.22
N PHE A 312 -9.17 -2.75 38.21
CA PHE A 312 -9.66 -3.79 37.31
C PHE A 312 -8.63 -4.08 36.23
N GLN A 313 -8.20 -5.35 36.14
CA GLN A 313 -7.14 -5.79 35.25
C GLN A 313 -7.39 -5.43 33.77
N TRP A 314 -8.64 -5.52 33.31
CA TRP A 314 -9.02 -5.11 31.96
C TRP A 314 -8.66 -3.65 31.65
N ASN A 315 -8.93 -2.73 32.59
CA ASN A 315 -8.61 -1.32 32.42
C ASN A 315 -7.10 -1.10 32.39
N GLN A 316 -6.33 -1.85 33.20
CA GLN A 316 -4.87 -1.79 33.20
C GLN A 316 -4.29 -2.25 31.85
N PHE A 317 -4.80 -3.34 31.28
CA PHE A 317 -4.40 -3.80 29.93
C PHE A 317 -4.73 -2.76 28.86
N LYS A 318 -5.92 -2.16 28.91
CA LYS A 318 -6.29 -1.13 27.94
C LYS A 318 -5.46 0.13 28.07
N LEU A 319 -5.13 0.56 29.28
CA LEU A 319 -4.21 1.68 29.49
C LEU A 319 -2.81 1.36 28.95
N ALA A 320 -2.32 0.13 29.10
CA ALA A 320 -1.04 -0.30 28.54
C ALA A 320 -1.05 -0.30 27.00
N GLU A 321 -2.12 -0.79 26.37
CA GLU A 321 -2.30 -0.73 24.90
C GLU A 321 -2.32 0.73 24.39
N MET A 322 -3.05 1.61 25.09
CA MET A 322 -3.12 3.04 24.77
C MET A 322 -1.73 3.69 24.87
N ALA A 323 -0.99 3.39 25.94
CA ALA A 323 0.37 3.90 26.13
C ALA A 323 1.31 3.40 25.01
N ALA A 324 1.27 2.12 24.67
CA ALA A 324 2.11 1.56 23.60
C ALA A 324 1.88 2.26 22.25
N LYS A 325 0.60 2.46 21.87
CA LYS A 325 0.22 3.19 20.66
C LYS A 325 0.74 4.63 20.66
N LEU A 326 0.66 5.30 21.81
CA LEU A 326 1.11 6.68 21.93
C LEU A 326 2.63 6.80 21.79
N VAL A 327 3.39 5.91 22.43
CA VAL A 327 4.86 5.90 22.35
C VAL A 327 5.35 5.57 20.95
N SER A 328 4.84 4.51 20.32
CA SER A 328 5.26 4.15 18.96
C SER A 328 4.96 5.27 17.96
N SER A 329 3.81 5.94 18.13
CA SER A 329 3.43 7.09 17.32
C SER A 329 4.37 8.27 17.55
N ARG A 330 4.75 8.55 18.80
CA ARG A 330 5.68 9.62 19.14
C ARG A 330 7.04 9.40 18.49
N LEU A 331 7.63 8.21 18.64
CA LEU A 331 8.92 7.86 18.02
C LEU A 331 8.90 8.09 16.51
N MET A 332 7.84 7.65 15.83
CA MET A 332 7.72 7.82 14.37
C MET A 332 7.59 9.29 13.96
N VAL A 333 6.85 10.10 14.73
CA VAL A 333 6.71 11.55 14.48
C VAL A 333 8.05 12.27 14.70
N ARG A 334 8.80 11.95 15.76
CA ARG A 334 10.12 12.54 16.03
C ARG A 334 11.12 12.20 14.93
N ASN A 335 11.17 10.93 14.53
CA ASN A 335 12.01 10.48 13.41
C ASN A 335 11.66 11.21 12.10
N ALA A 336 10.38 11.36 11.77
CA ALA A 336 9.97 12.11 10.58
C ALA A 336 10.36 13.60 10.67
N ALA A 337 10.26 14.22 11.85
CA ALA A 337 10.68 15.60 12.08
C ALA A 337 12.20 15.79 11.88
N GLU A 338 13.02 14.86 12.36
CA GLU A 338 14.48 14.87 12.14
C GLU A 338 14.83 14.75 10.66
N HIS A 339 14.25 13.77 9.96
CA HIS A 339 14.49 13.59 8.53
C HIS A 339 14.02 14.81 7.71
N LEU A 340 12.92 15.45 8.11
CA LEU A 340 12.45 16.69 7.50
C LEU A 340 13.43 17.84 7.72
N GLN A 341 13.96 17.99 8.94
CA GLN A 341 14.98 18.99 9.27
C GLN A 341 16.24 18.81 8.42
N GLN A 342 16.70 17.56 8.29
CA GLN A 342 17.91 17.19 7.55
C GLN A 342 17.70 17.16 6.02
N LYS A 343 16.48 17.40 5.53
CA LYS A 343 16.10 17.31 4.11
C LYS A 343 16.47 15.96 3.48
N SER A 344 16.29 14.88 4.24
CA SER A 344 16.59 13.52 3.81
C SER A 344 15.77 13.11 2.57
N VAL A 345 16.31 12.24 1.73
CA VAL A 345 15.60 11.66 0.56
C VAL A 345 14.33 10.88 0.93
N HIS A 346 14.21 10.48 2.20
CA HIS A 346 13.06 9.75 2.75
C HIS A 346 11.98 10.67 3.33
N THR A 347 12.18 11.99 3.36
CA THR A 347 11.30 12.98 4.01
C THR A 347 9.83 12.78 3.66
N ALA A 348 9.49 12.74 2.37
CA ALA A 348 8.10 12.64 1.93
C ALA A 348 7.42 11.34 2.41
N ALA A 349 8.16 10.22 2.37
CA ALA A 349 7.65 8.92 2.81
C ALA A 349 7.48 8.87 4.33
N LEU A 350 8.49 9.28 5.09
CA LEU A 350 8.46 9.27 6.55
C LEU A 350 7.41 10.23 7.10
N CYS A 351 7.23 11.42 6.51
CA CYS A 351 6.18 12.35 6.90
C CYS A 351 4.78 11.75 6.64
N ALA A 352 4.59 11.07 5.50
CA ALA A 352 3.32 10.40 5.19
C ALA A 352 3.04 9.23 6.13
N LEU A 353 4.05 8.40 6.43
CA LEU A 353 3.95 7.27 7.37
C LEU A 353 3.67 7.76 8.79
N ALA A 354 4.39 8.77 9.26
CA ALA A 354 4.18 9.35 10.59
C ALA A 354 2.75 9.89 10.74
N LYS A 355 2.25 10.63 9.74
CA LYS A 355 0.86 11.11 9.75
C LYS A 355 -0.14 9.96 9.75
N LEU A 356 0.02 8.98 8.87
CA LEU A 356 -0.88 7.83 8.80
C LEU A 356 -0.90 7.06 10.13
N HIS A 357 0.26 6.68 10.63
CA HIS A 357 0.40 5.87 11.85
C HIS A 357 -0.06 6.62 13.09
N ALA A 358 0.40 7.86 13.29
CA ALA A 358 0.07 8.62 14.49
C ALA A 358 -1.41 8.99 14.53
N THR A 359 -2.01 9.44 13.43
CA THR A 359 -3.43 9.83 13.43
C THR A 359 -4.37 8.63 13.63
N ASP A 360 -4.09 7.46 13.03
CA ASP A 360 -4.88 6.23 13.22
C ASP A 360 -4.76 5.69 14.65
N ASN A 361 -3.58 5.75 15.27
CA ASN A 361 -3.38 5.27 16.63
C ASN A 361 -3.92 6.25 17.69
N CYS A 362 -3.65 7.54 17.53
CA CYS A 362 -4.04 8.56 18.51
C CYS A 362 -5.55 8.68 18.62
N ILE A 363 -6.30 8.61 17.50
CA ILE A 363 -7.76 8.63 17.59
C ILE A 363 -8.32 7.42 18.33
N GLN A 364 -7.70 6.24 18.21
CA GLN A 364 -8.09 5.06 18.99
C GLN A 364 -7.80 5.23 20.48
N VAL A 365 -6.71 5.92 20.84
CA VAL A 365 -6.42 6.27 22.24
C VAL A 365 -7.50 7.22 22.78
N VAL A 366 -7.86 8.25 22.02
CA VAL A 366 -8.91 9.21 22.42
C VAL A 366 -10.28 8.52 22.55
N ASP A 367 -10.64 7.68 21.58
CA ASP A 367 -11.89 6.92 21.60
C ASP A 367 -11.96 5.95 22.79
N GLN A 368 -10.88 5.22 23.06
CA GLN A 368 -10.80 4.32 24.20
C GLN A 368 -10.87 5.08 25.54
N ALA A 369 -10.27 6.27 25.63
CA ALA A 369 -10.38 7.13 26.80
C ALA A 369 -11.82 7.62 27.02
N LEU A 370 -12.54 7.98 25.94
CA LEU A 370 -13.96 8.30 25.98
C LEU A 370 -14.77 7.11 26.48
N GLN A 371 -14.54 5.91 25.92
CA GLN A 371 -15.20 4.67 26.33
C GLN A 371 -14.97 4.34 27.81
N MET A 372 -13.76 4.60 28.34
CA MET A 372 -13.44 4.41 29.76
C MET A 372 -14.18 5.36 30.71
N HIS A 373 -14.63 6.52 30.21
CA HIS A 373 -15.50 7.43 30.97
C HIS A 373 -16.99 7.05 30.89
N GLY A 374 -17.35 6.08 30.05
CA GLY A 374 -18.73 5.70 29.80
C GLY A 374 -19.58 6.89 29.34
N GLY A 375 -20.81 7.00 29.85
CA GLY A 375 -21.73 8.10 29.49
C GLY A 375 -21.17 9.50 29.73
N TYR A 376 -20.30 9.69 30.74
CA TYR A 376 -19.68 11.00 31.02
C TYR A 376 -18.76 11.45 29.90
N GLY A 377 -18.06 10.53 29.23
CA GLY A 377 -17.16 10.85 28.13
C GLY A 377 -17.87 11.47 26.93
N PHE A 378 -19.18 11.23 26.79
CA PHE A 378 -20.02 11.75 25.71
C PHE A 378 -20.69 13.10 26.04
N LEU A 379 -20.66 13.54 27.29
CA LEU A 379 -21.22 14.82 27.70
C LEU A 379 -20.28 15.97 27.32
N LYS A 380 -20.84 17.10 26.88
CA LYS A 380 -20.07 18.32 26.58
C LYS A 380 -19.36 18.92 27.80
N ASP A 381 -19.75 18.53 29.01
CA ASP A 381 -19.08 18.88 30.27
C ASP A 381 -17.67 18.27 30.39
N TYR A 382 -17.37 17.24 29.60
CA TYR A 382 -16.07 16.58 29.56
C TYR A 382 -15.36 16.89 28.24
N PRO A 383 -14.03 17.12 28.26
CA PRO A 383 -13.30 17.55 27.06
C PRO A 383 -13.06 16.42 26.04
N LEU A 384 -13.25 15.15 26.42
CA LEU A 384 -12.97 13.97 25.58
C LEU A 384 -13.75 13.97 24.26
N GLN A 385 -15.02 14.37 24.28
CA GLN A 385 -15.81 14.48 23.05
C GLN A 385 -15.21 15.50 22.07
N GLN A 386 -14.62 16.59 22.57
CA GLN A 386 -14.00 17.61 21.72
C GLN A 386 -12.69 17.07 21.14
N TYR A 387 -11.83 16.44 21.95
CA TYR A 387 -10.62 15.76 21.44
C TYR A 387 -10.96 14.73 20.36
N LEU A 388 -12.04 13.95 20.52
CA LEU A 388 -12.45 12.97 19.54
C LEU A 388 -12.88 13.63 18.22
N ARG A 389 -13.73 14.67 18.28
CA ARG A 389 -14.19 15.42 17.11
C ARG A 389 -13.02 16.11 16.39
N ASP A 390 -12.08 16.68 17.13
CA ASP A 390 -10.91 17.36 16.60
C ASP A 390 -9.92 16.37 15.94
N CYS A 391 -9.59 15.26 16.61
CA CYS A 391 -8.71 14.23 16.05
C CYS A 391 -9.28 13.58 14.80
N ARG A 392 -10.60 13.52 14.64
CA ARG A 392 -11.21 12.99 13.42
C ARG A 392 -10.83 13.79 12.17
N ALA A 393 -10.63 15.10 12.31
CA ALA A 393 -10.18 15.95 11.21
C ALA A 393 -8.74 15.59 10.77
N HIS A 394 -7.88 15.13 11.69
CA HIS A 394 -6.48 14.84 11.41
C HIS A 394 -6.27 13.68 10.43
N GLN A 395 -7.22 12.73 10.36
CA GLN A 395 -7.17 11.64 9.38
C GLN A 395 -7.52 12.09 7.95
N ILE A 396 -8.16 13.25 7.80
CA ILE A 396 -8.72 13.75 6.53
C ILE A 396 -7.79 14.79 5.89
N ILE A 397 -7.26 15.71 6.69
CA ILE A 397 -6.53 16.90 6.25
C ILE A 397 -5.04 16.56 5.97
N GLU A 398 -4.35 17.41 5.19
CA GLU A 398 -2.96 17.21 4.73
C GLU A 398 -2.75 15.89 3.97
N ALA A 399 -3.73 15.61 3.09
CA ALA A 399 -3.98 14.39 2.32
C ALA A 399 -4.73 13.26 3.06
N THR A 400 -5.71 12.67 2.37
CA THR A 400 -6.58 11.62 2.89
C THR A 400 -5.80 10.33 3.19
N ARG A 401 -6.33 9.52 4.12
CA ARG A 401 -5.79 8.20 4.48
C ARG A 401 -5.37 7.38 3.25
N SER A 402 -6.25 7.24 2.25
CA SER A 402 -5.97 6.47 1.02
C SER A 402 -4.82 7.05 0.20
N PHE A 403 -4.65 8.37 0.17
CA PHE A 403 -3.53 9.01 -0.53
C PHE A 403 -2.22 8.86 0.25
N SER A 404 -2.24 8.99 1.59
CA SER A 404 -1.07 8.69 2.43
C SER A 404 -0.65 7.23 2.31
N THR A 405 -1.61 6.30 2.27
CA THR A 405 -1.35 4.88 1.98
C THR A 405 -0.77 4.71 0.58
N SER A 406 -1.31 5.36 -0.46
CA SER A 406 -0.77 5.30 -1.82
C SER A 406 0.66 5.85 -1.90
N LEU A 407 0.97 6.95 -1.22
CA LEU A 407 2.32 7.54 -1.19
C LEU A 407 3.33 6.67 -0.43
N ALA A 408 2.90 6.04 0.66
CA ALA A 408 3.68 5.00 1.32
C ALA A 408 3.92 3.84 0.34
N ASN A 409 2.85 3.35 -0.29
CA ASN A 409 2.89 2.19 -1.19
C ASN A 409 3.74 2.44 -2.44
N ARG A 410 3.78 3.66 -2.98
CA ARG A 410 4.60 4.03 -4.14
C ARG A 410 6.12 3.84 -3.94
N ARG A 411 6.58 3.60 -2.70
CA ARG A 411 7.97 3.22 -2.40
C ARG A 411 8.12 1.98 -1.51
N THR A 412 7.05 1.47 -0.88
CA THR A 412 7.11 0.31 0.03
C THR A 412 6.67 -1.02 -0.61
N THR A 413 6.42 -1.08 -1.92
CA THR A 413 6.13 -2.36 -2.59
C THR A 413 7.35 -3.28 -2.74
N SER A 414 8.57 -2.79 -2.46
CA SER A 414 9.60 -3.66 -1.89
C SER A 414 9.47 -3.58 -0.36
N LEU A 415 8.99 -4.66 0.26
CA LEU A 415 9.31 -4.92 1.67
C LEU A 415 10.82 -4.71 1.79
N GLY A 416 11.27 -3.75 2.60
CA GLY A 416 12.66 -3.25 2.70
C GLY A 416 13.69 -4.29 3.14
N ILE A 417 13.78 -5.38 2.38
CA ILE A 417 14.67 -6.54 2.48
C ILE A 417 15.47 -6.67 1.18
N ASP A 418 15.04 -6.04 0.08
CA ASP A 418 15.88 -5.92 -1.11
C ASP A 418 17.04 -4.96 -0.81
N ASN A 419 18.23 -5.54 -0.60
CA ASN A 419 19.45 -4.81 -0.25
C ASN A 419 19.91 -3.84 -1.36
N HIS A 420 19.42 -4.00 -2.60
CA HIS A 420 19.81 -3.22 -3.77
C HIS A 420 18.63 -3.00 -4.74
N GLU A 421 18.33 -1.74 -5.05
CA GLU A 421 17.33 -1.38 -6.07
C GLU A 421 17.98 -1.41 -7.46
N CYS A 422 17.62 -2.41 -8.29
CA CYS A 422 18.29 -2.64 -9.57
C CYS A 422 17.83 -1.71 -10.72
N ALA A 423 16.79 -0.90 -10.53
CA ALA A 423 16.46 0.19 -11.45
C ALA A 423 17.36 1.42 -11.26
N TYR A 424 17.96 1.62 -10.09
CA TYR A 424 18.81 2.79 -9.85
C TYR A 424 20.24 2.54 -10.37
N PRO A 425 20.82 3.39 -11.23
CA PRO A 425 22.16 3.17 -11.77
C PRO A 425 23.24 3.16 -10.68
N VAL A 426 24.24 2.28 -10.82
CA VAL A 426 25.39 2.18 -9.92
C VAL A 426 26.52 3.05 -10.44
N SER A 427 26.88 4.08 -9.67
CA SER A 427 27.96 5.01 -10.04
C SER A 427 29.30 4.29 -10.18
N GLY A 428 29.98 4.49 -11.31
CA GLY A 428 31.31 3.94 -11.58
C GLY A 428 31.36 2.46 -11.96
N LYS A 429 30.21 1.75 -11.99
CA LYS A 429 30.12 0.36 -12.47
C LYS A 429 29.60 0.35 -13.92
N THR A 430 30.36 -0.26 -14.81
CA THR A 430 29.98 -0.48 -16.21
C THR A 430 29.94 -1.97 -16.52
N THR A 431 28.93 -2.40 -17.26
CA THR A 431 28.78 -3.78 -17.71
C THR A 431 29.92 -4.22 -18.61
N VAL A 432 30.42 -5.45 -18.41
CA VAL A 432 31.40 -6.05 -19.32
C VAL A 432 30.66 -6.78 -20.45
N VAL A 433 30.77 -6.27 -21.67
CA VAL A 433 30.27 -6.99 -22.85
C VAL A 433 31.26 -8.09 -23.23
N SER A 434 30.78 -9.33 -23.38
CA SER A 434 31.65 -10.49 -23.61
C SER A 434 31.02 -11.49 -24.58
N GLU A 435 31.88 -12.27 -25.26
CA GLU A 435 31.45 -13.50 -25.93
C GLU A 435 30.96 -14.54 -24.91
N LEU A 436 30.00 -15.37 -25.33
CA LEU A 436 29.36 -16.42 -24.51
C LEU A 436 30.39 -17.29 -23.77
N LYS A 437 31.43 -17.78 -24.48
CA LYS A 437 32.46 -18.67 -23.92
C LYS A 437 33.24 -18.08 -22.74
N ASN A 438 33.27 -16.75 -22.64
CA ASN A 438 34.01 -16.00 -21.62
C ASN A 438 33.12 -15.53 -20.47
N ALA A 439 31.80 -15.71 -20.54
CA ALA A 439 30.86 -15.14 -19.59
C ALA A 439 30.91 -15.77 -18.19
N PHE A 440 31.38 -17.02 -18.10
CA PHE A 440 31.29 -17.85 -16.89
C PHE A 440 32.53 -17.81 -15.99
N LYS A 441 33.49 -16.90 -16.24
CA LYS A 441 34.75 -16.83 -15.46
C LYS A 441 34.57 -16.67 -13.94
N ALA A 442 33.44 -16.09 -13.53
CA ALA A 442 33.11 -15.91 -12.11
C ALA A 442 32.55 -17.18 -11.44
N VAL A 443 32.10 -18.17 -12.23
CA VAL A 443 31.48 -19.41 -11.75
C VAL A 443 32.52 -20.30 -11.07
N LYS A 444 32.17 -20.81 -9.89
CA LYS A 444 33.01 -21.66 -9.05
C LYS A 444 32.24 -22.88 -8.57
N SER A 445 32.97 -23.96 -8.29
CA SER A 445 32.39 -25.16 -7.67
C SER A 445 31.62 -24.82 -6.40
N GLY A 446 30.42 -25.37 -6.25
CA GLY A 446 29.54 -25.09 -5.12
C GLY A 446 28.61 -23.89 -5.29
N ASP A 447 28.70 -23.13 -6.40
CA ASP A 447 27.83 -21.98 -6.61
C ASP A 447 26.35 -22.35 -6.73
N HIS A 448 25.52 -21.53 -6.10
CA HIS A 448 24.07 -21.53 -6.24
C HIS A 448 23.68 -20.49 -7.29
N ILE A 449 23.09 -20.97 -8.39
CA ILE A 449 22.87 -20.19 -9.60
C ILE A 449 21.36 -20.10 -9.86
N PHE A 450 20.81 -18.89 -9.90
CA PHE A 450 19.45 -18.68 -10.38
C PHE A 450 19.39 -18.75 -11.90
N VAL A 451 18.33 -19.36 -12.44
CA VAL A 451 18.06 -19.39 -13.89
C VAL A 451 16.68 -18.81 -14.17
N HIS A 452 16.64 -17.82 -15.06
CA HIS A 452 15.41 -17.18 -15.51
C HIS A 452 14.47 -18.17 -16.21
N GLY A 453 13.17 -18.09 -15.93
CA GLY A 453 12.19 -19.09 -16.30
C GLY A 453 11.37 -18.80 -17.56
N ILE A 454 10.56 -19.79 -17.95
CA ILE A 454 9.52 -19.69 -18.97
C ILE A 454 10.12 -19.26 -20.33
N ALA A 455 9.56 -18.25 -20.97
CA ALA A 455 9.99 -17.74 -22.26
C ALA A 455 11.37 -17.07 -22.19
N ALA A 456 11.78 -16.64 -20.99
CA ALA A 456 13.04 -15.99 -20.73
C ALA A 456 14.17 -16.97 -20.37
N THR A 457 13.95 -18.29 -20.48
CA THR A 457 15.00 -19.28 -20.22
C THR A 457 16.17 -19.09 -21.18
N PRO A 458 17.37 -18.71 -20.68
CA PRO A 458 18.50 -18.38 -21.52
C PRO A 458 19.26 -19.63 -21.93
N THR A 459 18.66 -20.44 -22.81
CA THR A 459 19.23 -21.74 -23.27
C THR A 459 20.68 -21.63 -23.74
N PRO A 460 21.10 -20.59 -24.51
CA PRO A 460 22.51 -20.42 -24.87
C PRO A 460 23.44 -20.26 -23.66
N LEU A 461 23.03 -19.50 -22.63
CA LEU A 461 23.81 -19.38 -21.39
C LEU A 461 23.90 -20.71 -20.65
N LEU A 462 22.83 -21.50 -20.64
CA LEU A 462 22.84 -22.81 -19.97
C LEU A 462 23.76 -23.82 -20.66
N ASN A 463 23.75 -23.86 -21.99
CA ASN A 463 24.66 -24.70 -22.76
C ASN A 463 26.12 -24.28 -22.50
N GLY A 464 26.40 -22.97 -22.57
CA GLY A 464 27.72 -22.43 -22.26
C GLY A 464 28.18 -22.71 -20.83
N LEU A 465 27.27 -22.67 -19.84
CA LEU A 465 27.58 -23.01 -18.45
C LEU A 465 28.01 -24.49 -18.32
N VAL A 466 27.28 -25.41 -18.98
CA VAL A 466 27.62 -26.85 -18.94
C VAL A 466 28.99 -27.11 -19.57
N GLU A 467 29.26 -26.52 -20.73
CA GLU A 467 30.56 -26.62 -21.39
C GLU A 467 31.68 -26.06 -20.52
N HIS A 468 31.47 -24.87 -19.94
CA HIS A 468 32.44 -24.24 -19.05
C HIS A 468 32.71 -25.07 -17.80
N ALA A 469 31.66 -25.56 -17.14
CA ALA A 469 31.78 -26.36 -15.92
C ALA A 469 32.54 -27.67 -16.17
N LYS A 470 32.26 -28.35 -17.29
CA LYS A 470 32.97 -29.57 -17.67
C LYS A 470 34.42 -29.29 -18.06
N GLY A 471 34.65 -28.28 -18.91
CA GLY A 471 35.98 -27.92 -19.41
C GLY A 471 36.94 -27.47 -18.30
N ASN A 472 36.43 -26.87 -17.23
CA ASN A 472 37.22 -26.41 -16.08
C ASN A 472 37.13 -27.33 -14.86
N GLY A 473 36.48 -28.50 -14.99
CA GLY A 473 36.39 -29.48 -13.90
C GLY A 473 35.61 -29.01 -12.68
N LEU A 474 34.66 -28.08 -12.84
CA LEU A 474 33.81 -27.60 -11.74
C LEU A 474 32.89 -28.70 -11.22
N LYS A 475 32.49 -28.57 -9.95
CA LYS A 475 31.67 -29.56 -9.23
C LYS A 475 30.59 -28.90 -8.38
N ASN A 476 29.51 -29.63 -8.13
CA ASN A 476 28.46 -29.28 -7.17
C ASN A 476 27.80 -27.91 -7.42
N LEU A 477 27.63 -27.50 -8.68
CA LEU A 477 26.82 -26.34 -9.02
C LEU A 477 25.34 -26.67 -8.81
N THR A 478 24.56 -25.74 -8.25
CA THR A 478 23.13 -25.92 -8.03
C THR A 478 22.32 -24.88 -8.81
N LEU A 479 21.45 -25.32 -9.72
CA LEU A 479 20.56 -24.43 -10.47
C LEU A 479 19.22 -24.29 -9.74
N HIS A 480 18.87 -23.09 -9.28
CA HIS A 480 17.56 -22.77 -8.70
C HIS A 480 16.69 -22.09 -9.74
N HIS A 481 15.51 -22.65 -9.99
CA HIS A 481 14.65 -22.13 -11.06
C HIS A 481 13.19 -22.49 -10.88
N LEU A 482 12.32 -21.68 -11.49
CA LEU A 482 10.94 -22.06 -11.78
C LEU A 482 10.91 -22.96 -13.04
N HIS A 483 9.76 -23.03 -13.72
CA HIS A 483 9.64 -23.78 -14.98
C HIS A 483 10.65 -23.25 -16.00
N LEU A 484 11.49 -24.12 -16.56
CA LEU A 484 12.42 -23.84 -17.66
C LEU A 484 11.91 -24.40 -18.97
N GLU A 485 12.18 -23.71 -20.08
CA GLU A 485 11.94 -24.19 -21.44
C GLU A 485 13.25 -24.58 -22.14
N GLY A 486 13.15 -25.37 -23.21
CA GLY A 486 14.29 -25.87 -23.97
C GLY A 486 14.99 -27.09 -23.35
N GLU A 487 16.18 -27.39 -23.87
CA GLU A 487 16.97 -28.56 -23.47
C GLU A 487 17.60 -28.39 -22.08
N THR A 488 17.78 -29.51 -21.38
CA THR A 488 18.37 -29.56 -20.03
C THR A 488 19.65 -30.40 -20.03
N PRO A 489 20.72 -29.99 -20.73
CA PRO A 489 21.91 -30.83 -20.96
C PRO A 489 22.63 -31.25 -19.68
N TRP A 490 22.43 -30.56 -18.56
CA TRP A 490 23.02 -30.94 -17.28
C TRP A 490 22.38 -32.18 -16.61
N THR A 491 21.27 -32.71 -17.15
CA THR A 491 20.64 -33.92 -16.61
C THR A 491 21.25 -35.22 -17.15
N THR A 492 22.26 -35.12 -18.03
CA THR A 492 22.95 -36.29 -18.58
C THR A 492 23.92 -36.92 -17.57
N GLN A 493 24.25 -38.19 -17.77
CA GLN A 493 25.08 -38.96 -16.84
C GLN A 493 26.49 -38.37 -16.66
N ASP A 494 27.06 -37.77 -17.70
CA ASP A 494 28.38 -37.12 -17.70
C ASP A 494 28.39 -35.77 -16.96
N CYS A 495 27.23 -35.21 -16.64
CA CYS A 495 27.07 -34.03 -15.78
C CYS A 495 26.83 -34.40 -14.31
N LYS A 496 26.77 -35.70 -13.97
CA LYS A 496 26.57 -36.15 -12.58
C LYS A 496 27.68 -35.66 -11.66
N GLY A 497 27.29 -34.96 -10.58
CA GLY A 497 28.21 -34.32 -9.63
C GLY A 497 28.84 -33.02 -10.15
N VAL A 498 28.48 -32.56 -11.35
CA VAL A 498 28.92 -31.28 -11.92
C VAL A 498 27.85 -30.21 -11.65
N ILE A 499 26.65 -30.41 -12.18
CA ILE A 499 25.50 -29.52 -12.02
C ILE A 499 24.28 -30.34 -11.58
N ARG A 500 23.49 -29.79 -10.65
CA ARG A 500 22.22 -30.37 -10.22
C ARG A 500 21.13 -29.30 -10.20
N SER A 501 19.95 -29.63 -10.73
CA SER A 501 18.78 -28.74 -10.65
C SER A 501 18.08 -28.87 -9.31
N ASN A 502 17.69 -27.74 -8.75
CA ASN A 502 16.71 -27.61 -7.68
C ASN A 502 15.47 -26.86 -8.21
N SER A 503 14.43 -27.62 -8.54
CA SER A 503 13.19 -27.07 -9.12
C SER A 503 12.30 -26.49 -8.03
N LEU A 504 12.05 -25.18 -8.07
CA LEU A 504 11.03 -24.49 -7.26
C LEU A 504 9.63 -24.59 -7.91
N PHE A 505 9.62 -24.89 -9.21
CA PHE A 505 8.46 -25.34 -9.98
C PHE A 505 8.98 -26.14 -11.19
N THR A 506 8.55 -27.40 -11.40
CA THR A 506 9.15 -28.24 -12.45
C THR A 506 8.41 -28.18 -13.80
N GLY A 507 9.19 -28.14 -14.88
CA GLY A 507 8.73 -28.15 -16.26
C GLY A 507 8.70 -29.54 -16.88
N ALA A 508 8.11 -29.66 -18.09
CA ALA A 508 8.01 -30.95 -18.78
C ALA A 508 9.38 -31.59 -19.05
N ASN A 509 10.38 -30.78 -19.41
CA ASN A 509 11.77 -31.18 -19.65
C ASN A 509 12.47 -31.76 -18.41
N LEU A 510 12.17 -31.27 -17.19
CA LEU A 510 12.83 -31.68 -15.95
C LEU A 510 12.06 -32.71 -15.12
N ARG A 511 10.78 -32.96 -15.40
CA ARG A 511 9.96 -33.97 -14.68
C ARG A 511 10.66 -35.32 -14.55
N LYS A 512 11.25 -35.82 -15.63
CA LYS A 512 11.92 -37.13 -15.62
C LYS A 512 13.09 -37.11 -14.64
N ALA A 513 13.96 -36.10 -14.73
CA ALA A 513 15.13 -35.96 -13.86
C ALA A 513 14.73 -35.86 -12.38
N VAL A 514 13.68 -35.10 -12.04
CA VAL A 514 13.17 -35.00 -10.66
C VAL A 514 12.69 -36.36 -10.17
N ASN A 515 11.86 -37.06 -10.94
CA ASN A 515 11.26 -38.32 -10.51
C ASN A 515 12.27 -39.50 -10.48
N GLU A 516 13.38 -39.39 -11.19
CA GLU A 516 14.49 -40.36 -11.17
C GLU A 516 15.58 -40.01 -10.14
N GLY A 517 15.42 -38.91 -9.38
CA GLY A 517 16.38 -38.46 -8.37
C GLY A 517 17.65 -37.80 -8.94
N VAL A 518 17.65 -37.49 -10.24
CA VAL A 518 18.74 -36.76 -10.93
C VAL A 518 18.67 -35.25 -10.64
N ALA A 519 17.48 -34.73 -10.34
CA ALA A 519 17.23 -33.36 -9.90
C ALA A 519 16.39 -33.34 -8.61
N ASP A 520 16.40 -32.21 -7.91
CA ASP A 520 15.62 -31.94 -6.69
C ASP A 520 14.37 -31.12 -6.98
N PHE A 521 13.42 -31.18 -6.04
CA PHE A 521 12.15 -30.45 -6.09
C PHE A 521 11.79 -29.87 -4.73
N ASN A 522 11.47 -28.58 -4.71
CA ASN A 522 11.10 -27.83 -3.52
C ASN A 522 9.62 -27.45 -3.56
N SER A 523 8.91 -27.69 -2.45
CA SER A 523 7.53 -27.23 -2.27
C SER A 523 7.50 -25.85 -1.61
N CYS A 524 7.05 -24.84 -2.34
CA CYS A 524 6.92 -23.47 -1.86
C CYS A 524 5.81 -22.76 -2.64
N PHE A 525 5.02 -21.91 -1.98
CA PHE A 525 4.06 -21.06 -2.69
C PHE A 525 4.83 -20.07 -3.56
N LEU A 526 4.29 -19.74 -4.74
CA LEU A 526 5.03 -18.90 -5.67
C LEU A 526 5.29 -17.49 -5.10
N SER A 527 4.34 -16.95 -4.33
CA SER A 527 4.49 -15.69 -3.58
C SER A 527 5.62 -15.72 -2.53
N GLU A 528 6.02 -16.90 -2.05
CA GLU A 528 7.05 -17.08 -1.03
C GLU A 528 8.43 -17.40 -1.62
N VAL A 529 8.52 -17.83 -2.87
CA VAL A 529 9.81 -18.11 -3.51
C VAL A 529 10.77 -16.91 -3.44
N PRO A 530 10.35 -15.66 -3.72
CA PRO A 530 11.21 -14.49 -3.54
C PRO A 530 11.79 -14.35 -2.12
N LEU A 531 11.05 -14.78 -1.08
CA LEU A 531 11.53 -14.73 0.31
C LEU A 531 12.68 -15.69 0.57
N LEU A 532 12.77 -16.80 -0.19
CA LEU A 532 13.90 -17.72 -0.07
C LEU A 532 15.22 -17.02 -0.42
N PHE A 533 15.20 -16.14 -1.43
CA PHE A 533 16.37 -15.36 -1.85
C PHE A 533 16.61 -14.17 -0.92
N ARG A 534 15.57 -13.36 -0.68
CA ARG A 534 15.65 -12.14 0.15
C ARG A 534 16.06 -12.39 1.59
N ARG A 535 15.67 -13.54 2.17
CA ARG A 535 16.05 -13.93 3.54
C ARG A 535 17.33 -14.77 3.59
N GLY A 536 17.95 -15.03 2.45
CA GLY A 536 19.16 -15.84 2.36
C GLY A 536 18.98 -17.32 2.69
N ALA A 537 17.73 -17.82 2.71
CA ALA A 537 17.47 -19.27 2.86
C ALA A 537 18.03 -20.06 1.66
N ILE A 538 17.99 -19.44 0.48
CA ILE A 538 18.80 -19.80 -0.67
C ILE A 538 19.66 -18.57 -0.98
N LYS A 539 20.94 -18.63 -0.60
CA LYS A 539 21.92 -17.63 -1.04
C LYS A 539 22.22 -17.85 -2.53
N LEU A 540 22.13 -16.81 -3.34
CA LEU A 540 22.45 -16.86 -4.76
C LEU A 540 23.84 -16.26 -5.00
N ASN A 541 24.72 -17.05 -5.61
CA ASN A 541 26.03 -16.55 -6.05
C ASN A 541 25.92 -15.90 -7.43
N ILE A 542 25.13 -16.48 -8.32
CA ILE A 542 25.02 -16.03 -9.71
C ILE A 542 23.56 -16.00 -10.14
N ALA A 543 23.16 -14.99 -10.90
CA ALA A 543 21.90 -14.99 -11.66
C ALA A 543 22.20 -15.05 -13.17
N LEU A 544 21.64 -16.07 -13.83
CA LEU A 544 21.61 -16.18 -15.29
C LEU A 544 20.26 -15.68 -15.80
N ILE A 545 20.28 -14.53 -16.47
CA ILE A 545 19.06 -13.86 -16.93
C ILE A 545 19.11 -13.56 -18.42
N GLN A 546 17.92 -13.33 -18.99
CA GLN A 546 17.77 -12.79 -20.32
C GLN A 546 17.05 -11.45 -20.23
N VAL A 547 17.53 -10.46 -21.00
CA VAL A 547 17.01 -9.09 -20.96
C VAL A 547 16.84 -8.51 -22.35
N SER A 548 15.98 -7.49 -22.46
CA SER A 548 15.97 -6.62 -23.64
C SER A 548 17.31 -5.89 -23.80
N PRO A 549 17.66 -5.42 -25.00
CA PRO A 549 18.79 -4.53 -25.18
C PRO A 549 18.67 -3.29 -24.27
N PRO A 550 19.79 -2.74 -23.78
CA PRO A 550 19.78 -1.49 -23.04
C PRO A 550 19.29 -0.36 -23.93
N ASP A 551 18.45 0.50 -23.38
CA ASP A 551 18.00 1.71 -24.06
C ASP A 551 19.07 2.82 -24.05
N ALA A 552 18.74 3.99 -24.60
CA ALA A 552 19.64 5.14 -24.64
C ALA A 552 20.12 5.63 -23.25
N ASN A 553 19.41 5.25 -22.18
CA ASN A 553 19.74 5.58 -20.81
C ASN A 553 20.33 4.39 -20.04
N GLY A 554 20.64 3.29 -20.72
CA GLY A 554 21.26 2.10 -20.13
C GLY A 554 20.29 1.15 -19.44
N TYR A 555 18.96 1.31 -19.61
CA TYR A 555 17.97 0.43 -18.99
C TYR A 555 17.60 -0.75 -19.87
N CYS A 556 17.70 -1.95 -19.29
CA CYS A 556 17.17 -3.17 -19.85
C CYS A 556 15.84 -3.55 -19.15
N SER A 557 15.19 -4.57 -19.68
CA SER A 557 13.97 -5.16 -19.14
C SER A 557 14.13 -6.68 -18.99
N LEU A 558 13.71 -7.24 -17.86
CA LEU A 558 13.56 -8.70 -17.64
C LEU A 558 12.49 -9.32 -18.58
N GLY A 559 11.66 -8.49 -19.20
CA GLY A 559 10.79 -8.85 -20.32
C GLY A 559 9.63 -9.72 -19.93
N THR A 560 9.56 -10.93 -20.50
CA THR A 560 8.39 -11.82 -20.37
C THR A 560 8.23 -12.43 -18.97
N SER A 561 9.26 -12.38 -18.13
CA SER A 561 9.25 -12.97 -16.79
C SER A 561 9.89 -12.02 -15.79
N VAL A 562 9.09 -11.44 -14.89
CA VAL A 562 9.62 -10.69 -13.74
C VAL A 562 9.64 -11.58 -12.52
N ASP A 563 8.52 -12.24 -12.25
CA ASP A 563 8.35 -13.32 -11.26
C ASP A 563 9.27 -13.24 -10.03
N THR A 564 10.03 -14.30 -9.82
CA THR A 564 11.11 -14.43 -8.84
C THR A 564 12.44 -13.90 -9.38
N ALA A 565 12.58 -13.70 -10.69
CA ALA A 565 13.75 -13.11 -11.32
C ALA A 565 14.07 -11.73 -10.73
N ARG A 566 13.04 -10.93 -10.39
CA ARG A 566 13.22 -9.67 -9.67
C ARG A 566 14.00 -9.84 -8.37
N ALA A 567 13.58 -10.78 -7.52
CA ALA A 567 14.28 -11.05 -6.26
C ALA A 567 15.64 -11.69 -6.49
N ALA A 568 15.82 -12.48 -7.55
CA ALA A 568 17.11 -13.07 -7.87
C ALA A 568 18.16 -12.01 -8.24
N VAL A 569 17.81 -11.05 -9.11
CA VAL A 569 18.76 -10.00 -9.55
C VAL A 569 19.09 -8.99 -8.44
N THR A 570 18.23 -8.83 -7.43
CA THR A 570 18.52 -7.97 -6.28
C THR A 570 19.35 -8.66 -5.19
N ASN A 571 19.46 -9.99 -5.23
CA ASN A 571 20.11 -10.78 -4.17
C ASN A 571 21.30 -11.64 -4.63
N ALA A 572 21.54 -11.78 -5.94
CA ALA A 572 22.71 -12.50 -6.44
C ALA A 572 24.00 -11.68 -6.30
N ASP A 573 25.11 -12.35 -5.96
CA ASP A 573 26.43 -11.71 -5.85
C ASP A 573 26.97 -11.25 -7.24
N TYR A 574 26.56 -11.92 -8.32
CA TYR A 574 27.02 -11.68 -9.69
C TYR A 574 25.91 -11.93 -10.73
N ILE A 575 25.80 -11.08 -11.76
CA ILE A 575 24.75 -11.19 -12.79
C ILE A 575 25.37 -11.38 -14.17
N ILE A 576 25.01 -12.50 -14.81
CA ILE A 576 25.33 -12.78 -16.22
C ILE A 576 24.03 -12.69 -17.01
N ALA A 577 23.93 -11.71 -17.88
CA ALA A 577 22.75 -11.47 -18.70
C ALA A 577 23.02 -11.76 -20.18
N MET A 578 22.00 -12.29 -20.86
CA MET A 578 21.94 -12.34 -22.32
C MET A 578 21.04 -11.22 -22.82
N SER A 579 21.60 -10.26 -23.56
CA SER A 579 20.84 -9.23 -24.28
C SER A 579 20.29 -9.83 -25.57
N ASN A 580 18.96 -9.82 -25.72
CA ASN A 580 18.29 -10.36 -26.90
C ASN A 580 17.23 -9.37 -27.40
N LYS A 581 17.35 -8.88 -28.64
CA LYS A 581 16.37 -7.99 -29.27
C LYS A 581 14.93 -8.52 -29.32
N ASN A 582 14.74 -9.84 -29.26
CA ASN A 582 13.42 -10.47 -29.25
C ASN A 582 12.78 -10.44 -27.86
N MET A 583 13.53 -10.11 -26.80
CA MET A 583 12.98 -9.90 -25.47
C MET A 583 12.21 -8.57 -25.41
N PRO A 584 10.88 -8.58 -25.14
CA PRO A 584 10.12 -7.34 -25.09
C PRO A 584 10.56 -6.44 -23.94
N ARG A 585 10.51 -5.13 -24.18
CA ARG A 585 10.70 -4.14 -23.13
C ARG A 585 9.38 -3.95 -22.40
N THR A 586 9.27 -4.48 -21.18
CA THR A 586 8.06 -4.44 -20.37
C THR A 586 8.18 -3.40 -19.27
N PHE A 587 7.04 -2.87 -18.81
CA PHE A 587 6.98 -1.90 -17.71
C PHE A 587 6.75 -2.57 -16.36
N GLY A 588 7.12 -1.88 -15.28
CA GLY A 588 6.95 -2.30 -13.90
C GLY A 588 8.26 -2.74 -13.26
N ASP A 589 8.22 -3.77 -12.42
CA ASP A 589 9.37 -4.22 -11.62
C ASP A 589 10.45 -4.92 -12.46
N GLY A 590 10.18 -5.18 -13.75
CA GLY A 590 11.13 -5.78 -14.68
C GLY A 590 12.29 -4.88 -15.12
N ILE A 591 12.29 -3.61 -14.74
CA ILE A 591 13.32 -2.65 -15.13
C ILE A 591 14.62 -2.90 -14.36
N ILE A 592 15.73 -3.01 -15.09
CA ILE A 592 17.09 -3.14 -14.54
C ILE A 592 18.06 -2.24 -15.31
N HIS A 593 18.86 -1.44 -14.61
CA HIS A 593 19.92 -0.66 -15.25
C HIS A 593 21.15 -1.53 -15.52
N SER A 594 21.74 -1.39 -16.71
CA SER A 594 22.86 -2.21 -17.18
C SER A 594 24.04 -2.25 -16.20
N SER A 595 24.32 -1.16 -15.48
CA SER A 595 25.36 -1.12 -14.44
C SER A 595 25.25 -2.21 -13.37
N HIS A 596 24.07 -2.79 -13.14
CA HIS A 596 23.92 -3.91 -12.20
C HIS A 596 24.42 -5.22 -12.78
N ILE A 597 24.35 -5.38 -14.11
CA ILE A 597 24.81 -6.54 -14.85
C ILE A 597 26.33 -6.55 -14.88
N ASP A 598 26.94 -7.65 -14.45
CA ASP A 598 28.41 -7.80 -14.45
C ASP A 598 28.92 -8.21 -15.83
N VAL A 599 28.26 -9.18 -16.46
CA VAL A 599 28.58 -9.63 -17.83
C VAL A 599 27.34 -9.63 -18.69
N LEU A 600 27.44 -9.01 -19.88
CA LEU A 600 26.40 -9.03 -20.90
C LEU A 600 26.90 -9.75 -22.15
N VAL A 601 26.19 -10.80 -22.54
CA VAL A 601 26.37 -11.51 -23.81
C VAL A 601 25.31 -11.04 -24.78
N GLN A 602 25.71 -10.60 -25.97
CA GLN A 602 24.75 -10.22 -27.01
C GLN A 602 24.38 -11.42 -27.87
N ASP A 603 23.09 -11.76 -27.94
CA ASP A 603 22.55 -12.81 -28.79
C ASP A 603 21.21 -12.38 -29.38
N ASP A 604 21.28 -11.83 -30.59
CA ASP A 604 20.11 -11.36 -31.34
C ASP A 604 19.49 -12.46 -32.24
N LEU A 605 20.04 -13.68 -32.23
CA LEU A 605 19.55 -14.80 -33.03
C LEU A 605 18.66 -15.74 -32.23
N HIS A 606 18.79 -15.76 -30.91
CA HIS A 606 17.95 -16.57 -30.05
C HIS A 606 16.48 -16.14 -30.13
N VAL A 607 15.61 -17.06 -30.53
CA VAL A 607 14.15 -16.87 -30.50
C VAL A 607 13.64 -17.23 -29.12
N LEU A 608 12.74 -16.42 -28.55
CA LEU A 608 12.11 -16.75 -27.28
C LEU A 608 11.31 -18.04 -27.39
N HIS A 609 11.25 -18.81 -26.31
CA HIS A 609 10.41 -20.01 -26.30
C HIS A 609 8.94 -19.63 -26.46
N GLU A 610 8.25 -20.31 -27.37
CA GLU A 610 6.84 -20.06 -27.67
C GLU A 610 5.95 -21.20 -27.17
N ARG A 611 4.77 -20.83 -26.68
CA ARG A 611 3.75 -21.80 -26.29
C ARG A 611 2.90 -22.17 -27.51
N HIS A 612 2.96 -23.42 -27.94
CA HIS A 612 2.03 -23.94 -28.93
C HIS A 612 0.68 -24.31 -28.30
N LEU A 613 -0.38 -23.58 -28.67
CA LEU A 613 -1.74 -23.88 -28.24
C LEU A 613 -2.24 -25.18 -28.88
N SER A 614 -2.59 -26.16 -28.06
CA SER A 614 -3.28 -27.37 -28.54
C SER A 614 -4.77 -27.11 -28.72
N PRO A 615 -5.44 -27.74 -29.71
CA PRO A 615 -6.88 -27.64 -29.86
C PRO A 615 -7.62 -28.06 -28.59
N GLN A 616 -8.61 -27.25 -28.19
CA GLN A 616 -9.46 -27.54 -27.04
C GLN A 616 -10.42 -28.69 -27.35
N GLY A 617 -10.48 -29.69 -26.46
CA GLY A 617 -11.48 -30.75 -26.55
C GLY A 617 -12.89 -30.26 -26.19
N GLU A 618 -13.89 -31.06 -26.51
CA GLU A 618 -15.30 -30.71 -26.23
C GLU A 618 -15.61 -30.63 -24.73
N GLN A 619 -14.93 -31.44 -23.90
CA GLN A 619 -15.04 -31.37 -22.44
C GLN A 619 -14.55 -30.02 -21.92
N GLU A 620 -13.36 -29.57 -22.36
CA GLU A 620 -12.79 -28.30 -21.93
C GLU A 620 -13.61 -27.10 -22.40
N LYS A 621 -14.11 -27.12 -23.65
CA LYS A 621 -15.04 -26.09 -24.15
C LYS A 621 -16.33 -26.02 -23.34
N LYS A 622 -16.86 -27.17 -22.92
CA LYS A 622 -18.07 -27.22 -22.09
C LYS A 622 -17.80 -26.66 -20.69
N ILE A 623 -16.66 -27.02 -20.08
CA ILE A 623 -16.22 -26.46 -18.79
C ILE A 623 -16.05 -24.94 -18.90
N GLY A 624 -15.36 -24.46 -19.94
CA GLY A 624 -15.13 -23.04 -20.18
C GLY A 624 -16.43 -22.24 -20.29
N ARG A 625 -17.42 -22.77 -21.02
CA ARG A 625 -18.77 -22.17 -21.09
C ARG A 625 -19.48 -22.13 -19.75
N ILE A 626 -19.46 -23.24 -18.99
CA ILE A 626 -20.07 -23.29 -17.65
C ILE A 626 -19.44 -22.23 -16.72
N ILE A 627 -18.12 -22.07 -16.76
CA ILE A 627 -17.42 -21.05 -15.96
C ILE A 627 -17.84 -19.65 -16.40
N ALA A 628 -17.76 -19.36 -17.70
CA ALA A 628 -18.09 -18.05 -18.24
C ALA A 628 -19.55 -17.65 -17.96
N GLU A 629 -20.51 -18.52 -18.25
CA GLU A 629 -21.95 -18.19 -18.18
C GLU A 629 -22.50 -18.13 -16.76
N HIS A 630 -21.87 -18.78 -15.78
CA HIS A 630 -22.44 -18.95 -14.44
C HIS A 630 -21.57 -18.42 -13.30
N LEU A 631 -20.28 -18.20 -13.53
CA LEU A 631 -19.35 -17.83 -12.46
C LEU A 631 -18.53 -16.56 -12.75
N VAL A 632 -18.54 -16.05 -13.97
CA VAL A 632 -17.86 -14.79 -14.31
C VAL A 632 -18.90 -13.68 -14.45
N ASP A 633 -18.75 -12.62 -13.68
CA ASP A 633 -19.60 -11.43 -13.75
C ASP A 633 -18.93 -10.33 -14.58
N ASP A 634 -19.74 -9.45 -15.19
CA ASP A 634 -19.23 -8.17 -15.72
C ASP A 634 -18.51 -7.37 -14.62
N GLY A 635 -17.40 -6.74 -14.99
CA GLY A 635 -16.52 -6.03 -14.06
C GLY A 635 -15.62 -6.92 -13.21
N ALA A 636 -15.61 -8.24 -13.41
CA ALA A 636 -14.77 -9.14 -12.65
C ALA A 636 -13.27 -8.97 -12.95
N THR A 637 -12.44 -9.13 -11.92
CA THR A 637 -10.98 -9.18 -12.07
C THR A 637 -10.55 -10.63 -12.18
N LEU A 638 -10.04 -11.02 -13.34
CA LEU A 638 -9.73 -12.41 -13.64
C LEU A 638 -8.27 -12.74 -13.25
N GLN A 639 -8.11 -13.92 -12.67
CA GLN A 639 -6.86 -14.67 -12.68
C GLN A 639 -7.08 -16.01 -13.36
N MET A 640 -6.09 -16.43 -14.13
CA MET A 640 -6.07 -17.74 -14.76
C MET A 640 -4.64 -18.18 -15.08
N GLY A 641 -4.43 -19.50 -15.12
CA GLY A 641 -3.17 -20.08 -15.60
C GLY A 641 -3.21 -20.43 -17.09
N ILE A 642 -2.20 -21.17 -17.55
CA ILE A 642 -2.22 -21.82 -18.87
C ILE A 642 -2.93 -23.18 -18.81
N GLY A 643 -3.49 -23.59 -19.95
CA GLY A 643 -4.02 -24.93 -20.16
C GLY A 643 -5.35 -24.90 -20.91
N ALA A 644 -5.77 -26.07 -21.40
CA ALA A 644 -6.95 -26.16 -22.26
C ALA A 644 -8.24 -25.65 -21.59
N ILE A 645 -8.40 -25.77 -20.27
CA ILE A 645 -9.57 -25.24 -19.54
C ILE A 645 -9.51 -23.71 -19.37
N PRO A 646 -8.43 -23.11 -18.83
CA PRO A 646 -8.28 -21.65 -18.83
C PRO A 646 -8.45 -21.02 -20.21
N ASP A 647 -7.83 -21.60 -21.25
CA ASP A 647 -7.95 -21.12 -22.63
C ASP A 647 -9.42 -21.21 -23.12
N ALA A 648 -10.15 -22.27 -22.75
CA ALA A 648 -11.56 -22.43 -23.10
C ALA A 648 -12.47 -21.46 -22.35
N ALA A 649 -12.17 -21.17 -21.08
CA ALA A 649 -12.89 -20.16 -20.32
C ALA A 649 -12.72 -18.78 -20.97
N LEU A 650 -11.48 -18.37 -21.28
CA LEU A 650 -11.20 -17.13 -22.02
C LEU A 650 -11.99 -17.02 -23.33
N ALA A 651 -11.96 -18.09 -24.13
CA ALA A 651 -12.67 -18.12 -25.41
C ALA A 651 -14.18 -17.92 -25.27
N ALA A 652 -14.76 -18.29 -24.12
CA ALA A 652 -16.19 -18.14 -23.80
C ALA A 652 -16.56 -16.76 -23.21
N LEU A 653 -15.58 -15.89 -22.90
CA LEU A 653 -15.83 -14.59 -22.25
C LEU A 653 -16.18 -13.45 -23.20
N LYS A 654 -16.32 -13.70 -24.51
CA LYS A 654 -16.53 -12.68 -25.56
C LYS A 654 -17.78 -11.80 -25.40
N ASN A 655 -18.74 -12.21 -24.56
CA ASN A 655 -19.95 -11.43 -24.28
C ASN A 655 -19.90 -10.61 -22.99
N HIS A 656 -18.81 -10.72 -22.21
CA HIS A 656 -18.65 -10.02 -20.93
C HIS A 656 -18.05 -8.62 -21.14
N LYS A 657 -18.26 -7.73 -20.17
CA LYS A 657 -17.84 -6.33 -20.25
C LYS A 657 -17.04 -5.92 -19.03
N ASP A 658 -16.15 -4.96 -19.27
CA ASP A 658 -15.35 -4.29 -18.24
C ASP A 658 -14.53 -5.25 -17.36
N LEU A 659 -14.12 -6.38 -17.91
CA LEU A 659 -13.26 -7.34 -17.22
C LEU A 659 -11.91 -6.70 -16.89
N GLY A 660 -11.31 -7.15 -15.79
CA GLY A 660 -9.95 -6.80 -15.39
C GLY A 660 -9.04 -8.02 -15.37
N ILE A 661 -7.72 -7.78 -15.39
CA ILE A 661 -6.68 -8.80 -15.26
C ILE A 661 -5.74 -8.42 -14.12
N HIS A 662 -5.71 -9.27 -13.10
CA HIS A 662 -4.66 -9.29 -12.07
C HIS A 662 -4.35 -10.76 -11.87
N THR A 663 -3.28 -11.23 -12.50
CA THR A 663 -3.01 -12.66 -12.65
C THR A 663 -1.54 -12.95 -12.43
N GLU A 664 -1.22 -14.15 -11.97
CA GLU A 664 0.17 -14.64 -11.98
C GLU A 664 0.73 -14.57 -13.41
N MET A 665 -0.04 -15.11 -14.36
CA MET A 665 0.37 -15.19 -15.74
C MET A 665 -0.80 -15.12 -16.72
N PHE A 666 -0.54 -14.78 -17.98
CA PHE A 666 -1.50 -14.98 -19.08
C PHE A 666 -0.81 -15.35 -20.40
N SER A 667 -1.64 -15.81 -21.34
CA SER A 667 -1.26 -16.28 -22.68
C SER A 667 -2.13 -15.58 -23.73
N ASP A 668 -2.04 -16.01 -25.00
CA ASP A 668 -2.61 -15.33 -26.16
C ASP A 668 -4.12 -15.05 -26.08
N GLY A 669 -4.88 -15.88 -25.36
CA GLY A 669 -6.34 -15.71 -25.24
C GLY A 669 -6.79 -14.37 -24.61
N VAL A 670 -5.91 -13.67 -23.89
CA VAL A 670 -6.21 -12.32 -23.38
C VAL A 670 -6.22 -11.27 -24.49
N LEU A 671 -5.40 -11.44 -25.54
CA LEU A 671 -5.25 -10.45 -26.61
C LEU A 671 -6.58 -10.20 -27.32
N ASP A 672 -7.30 -11.26 -27.65
CA ASP A 672 -8.61 -11.17 -28.32
C ASP A 672 -9.64 -10.43 -27.48
N LEU A 673 -9.66 -10.67 -26.16
CA LEU A 673 -10.59 -10.00 -25.25
C LEU A 673 -10.24 -8.53 -25.02
N VAL A 674 -8.95 -8.17 -25.06
CA VAL A 674 -8.50 -6.78 -25.05
C VAL A 674 -8.91 -6.07 -26.34
N ARG A 675 -8.67 -6.68 -27.51
CA ARG A 675 -9.03 -6.13 -28.83
C ARG A 675 -10.53 -5.88 -28.98
N ASN A 676 -11.33 -6.79 -28.44
CA ASN A 676 -12.79 -6.70 -28.45
C ASN A 676 -13.36 -5.84 -27.30
N ASN A 677 -12.50 -5.20 -26.50
CA ASN A 677 -12.88 -4.33 -25.39
C ASN A 677 -13.70 -5.03 -24.29
N ASN A 678 -13.60 -6.37 -24.20
CA ASN A 678 -14.15 -7.14 -23.10
C ASN A 678 -13.33 -6.91 -21.82
N ILE A 679 -11.99 -6.83 -21.96
CA ILE A 679 -11.06 -6.47 -20.89
C ILE A 679 -10.69 -4.99 -21.00
N THR A 680 -11.14 -4.20 -20.03
CA THR A 680 -10.85 -2.76 -19.95
C THR A 680 -10.05 -2.39 -18.72
N ASN A 681 -9.99 -3.28 -17.71
CA ASN A 681 -9.39 -3.02 -16.40
C ASN A 681 -9.97 -1.81 -15.65
N SER A 682 -11.07 -1.22 -16.13
CA SER A 682 -11.60 0.05 -15.65
C SER A 682 -12.20 -0.04 -14.24
N LYS A 683 -12.62 -1.23 -13.82
CA LYS A 683 -13.22 -1.49 -12.51
C LYS A 683 -12.20 -1.90 -11.44
N LYS A 684 -10.96 -2.21 -11.81
CA LYS A 684 -9.93 -2.64 -10.85
C LYS A 684 -9.63 -1.55 -9.83
N ALA A 685 -9.33 -1.96 -8.60
CA ALA A 685 -8.86 -1.06 -7.56
C ALA A 685 -7.33 -0.85 -7.64
N ILE A 686 -6.61 -1.91 -8.00
CA ILE A 686 -5.16 -1.93 -8.12
C ILE A 686 -4.79 -1.75 -9.60
N HIS A 687 -4.06 -0.68 -9.92
CA HIS A 687 -3.69 -0.29 -11.28
C HIS A 687 -4.91 -0.28 -12.25
N PRO A 688 -5.92 0.58 -11.99
CA PRO A 688 -7.07 0.71 -12.88
C PRO A 688 -6.62 1.04 -14.30
N GLY A 689 -7.25 0.41 -15.29
CA GLY A 689 -6.91 0.56 -16.70
C GLY A 689 -5.70 -0.25 -17.17
N LYS A 690 -4.98 -0.97 -16.29
CA LYS A 690 -3.82 -1.80 -16.68
C LYS A 690 -4.02 -3.29 -16.44
N LEU A 691 -3.46 -4.09 -17.34
CA LEU A 691 -3.22 -5.52 -17.16
C LEU A 691 -2.08 -5.69 -16.15
N VAL A 692 -2.31 -6.42 -15.04
CA VAL A 692 -1.26 -6.70 -14.04
C VAL A 692 -0.90 -8.17 -14.10
N VAL A 693 0.40 -8.46 -14.26
CA VAL A 693 0.92 -9.81 -14.46
C VAL A 693 2.30 -9.98 -13.83
N SER A 694 2.75 -11.21 -13.56
CA SER A 694 4.12 -11.48 -13.09
C SER A 694 5.02 -12.11 -14.15
N PHE A 695 4.46 -12.98 -15.00
CA PHE A 695 5.12 -13.50 -16.20
C PHE A 695 4.12 -13.86 -17.29
N VAL A 696 4.57 -14.04 -18.54
CA VAL A 696 3.72 -14.46 -19.66
C VAL A 696 4.34 -15.64 -20.40
N TYR A 697 3.50 -16.41 -21.08
CA TYR A 697 3.97 -17.46 -22.00
C TYR A 697 2.99 -17.64 -23.15
N GLY A 698 3.43 -17.42 -24.38
CA GLY A 698 2.54 -17.38 -25.53
C GLY A 698 3.29 -17.40 -26.84
N SER A 699 2.67 -16.84 -27.88
CA SER A 699 3.29 -16.68 -29.19
C SER A 699 4.14 -15.42 -29.30
N THR A 700 4.89 -15.31 -30.39
CA THR A 700 5.56 -14.07 -30.80
C THR A 700 4.59 -12.87 -30.91
N GLU A 701 3.32 -13.09 -31.27
CA GLU A 701 2.30 -12.02 -31.31
C GLU A 701 2.05 -11.42 -29.93
N LEU A 702 1.97 -12.26 -28.89
CA LEU A 702 1.89 -11.82 -27.51
C LEU A 702 3.14 -11.04 -27.11
N TYR A 703 4.33 -11.53 -27.42
CA TYR A 703 5.57 -10.83 -27.06
C TYR A 703 5.66 -9.45 -27.72
N ASN A 704 5.26 -9.33 -28.98
CA ASN A 704 5.17 -8.04 -29.67
C ASN A 704 4.15 -7.09 -29.04
N PHE A 705 3.01 -7.60 -28.57
CA PHE A 705 2.02 -6.80 -27.85
C PHE A 705 2.55 -6.22 -26.54
N LEU A 706 3.49 -6.90 -25.88
CA LEU A 706 4.07 -6.45 -24.60
C LEU A 706 5.14 -5.37 -24.75
N HIS A 707 5.85 -5.37 -25.89
CA HIS A 707 6.98 -4.48 -26.13
C HIS A 707 6.55 -3.00 -26.10
N ASP A 708 7.11 -2.25 -25.15
CA ASP A 708 6.83 -0.82 -24.91
C ASP A 708 5.33 -0.48 -24.80
N ASN A 709 4.53 -1.40 -24.26
CA ASN A 709 3.10 -1.21 -24.08
C ASN A 709 2.72 -0.82 -22.63
N PRO A 710 2.38 0.45 -22.35
CA PRO A 710 2.07 0.92 -20.99
C PRO A 710 0.75 0.37 -20.41
N LEU A 711 -0.03 -0.34 -21.23
CA LEU A 711 -1.22 -1.07 -20.81
C LEU A 711 -0.88 -2.24 -19.88
N VAL A 712 0.34 -2.77 -19.95
CA VAL A 712 0.77 -3.95 -19.20
C VAL A 712 1.79 -3.57 -18.13
N GLU A 713 1.53 -4.00 -16.91
CA GLU A 713 2.39 -3.79 -15.74
C GLU A 713 2.86 -5.16 -15.24
N PHE A 714 4.17 -5.41 -15.30
CA PHE A 714 4.78 -6.60 -14.72
C PHE A 714 5.22 -6.32 -13.28
N GLY A 715 4.82 -7.19 -12.36
CA GLY A 715 5.18 -7.08 -10.94
C GLY A 715 5.95 -8.29 -10.43
N ASP A 716 6.72 -8.07 -9.38
CA ASP A 716 7.26 -9.13 -8.53
C ASP A 716 6.15 -10.09 -8.10
N VAL A 717 6.39 -11.39 -8.23
CA VAL A 717 5.39 -12.40 -7.89
C VAL A 717 5.01 -12.38 -6.42
N GLN A 718 5.89 -11.93 -5.51
CA GLN A 718 5.52 -11.75 -4.12
C GLN A 718 4.36 -10.76 -3.96
N TRP A 719 4.33 -9.70 -4.79
CA TRP A 719 3.27 -8.70 -4.76
C TRP A 719 2.04 -9.12 -5.57
N VAL A 720 2.25 -9.61 -6.80
CA VAL A 720 1.15 -10.02 -7.69
C VAL A 720 0.33 -11.13 -7.04
N ASN A 721 0.98 -12.10 -6.39
CA ASN A 721 0.32 -13.24 -5.77
C ASN A 721 -0.03 -13.02 -4.29
N ASP A 722 0.21 -11.86 -3.67
CA ASP A 722 -0.18 -11.66 -2.26
C ASP A 722 -1.72 -11.65 -2.12
N PRO A 723 -2.34 -12.55 -1.33
CA PRO A 723 -3.77 -12.52 -1.08
C PRO A 723 -4.30 -11.19 -0.54
N ALA A 724 -3.47 -10.41 0.17
CA ALA A 724 -3.79 -9.08 0.67
C ALA A 724 -3.84 -8.02 -0.44
N VAL A 725 -3.12 -8.22 -1.55
CA VAL A 725 -3.21 -7.38 -2.76
C VAL A 725 -4.38 -7.83 -3.61
N ILE A 726 -4.47 -9.14 -3.87
CA ILE A 726 -5.51 -9.75 -4.72
C ILE A 726 -6.91 -9.35 -4.23
N ARG A 727 -7.19 -9.49 -2.92
CA ARG A 727 -8.51 -9.22 -2.32
C ARG A 727 -9.03 -7.79 -2.48
N GLN A 728 -8.18 -6.85 -2.88
CA GLN A 728 -8.55 -5.44 -3.05
C GLN A 728 -9.29 -5.20 -4.37
N ASN A 729 -9.06 -6.03 -5.38
CA ASN A 729 -9.76 -5.94 -6.65
C ASN A 729 -11.19 -6.48 -6.52
N PRO A 730 -12.16 -5.95 -7.30
CA PRO A 730 -13.54 -6.41 -7.23
C PRO A 730 -13.74 -7.75 -7.94
N LYS A 731 -14.65 -8.56 -7.40
CA LYS A 731 -15.17 -9.82 -7.93
C LYS A 731 -14.05 -10.71 -8.48
N VAL A 732 -12.97 -10.85 -7.72
CA VAL A 732 -11.80 -11.61 -8.17
C VAL A 732 -12.24 -13.03 -8.53
N THR A 733 -12.06 -13.41 -9.78
CA THR A 733 -12.46 -14.72 -10.28
C THR A 733 -11.20 -15.48 -10.68
N ALA A 734 -10.81 -16.41 -9.81
CA ALA A 734 -9.58 -17.17 -9.91
C ALA A 734 -9.87 -18.56 -10.48
N ILE A 735 -9.44 -18.82 -11.72
CA ILE A 735 -9.73 -20.05 -12.46
C ILE A 735 -8.47 -20.91 -12.54
N ASN A 736 -8.46 -22.03 -11.81
CA ASN A 736 -7.30 -22.93 -11.73
C ASN A 736 -7.69 -24.36 -12.08
N SER A 737 -6.72 -25.13 -12.59
CA SER A 737 -6.93 -26.54 -12.95
C SER A 737 -6.41 -27.50 -11.89
N ALA A 738 -6.93 -28.73 -11.90
CA ALA A 738 -6.48 -29.83 -11.04
C ALA A 738 -6.20 -31.13 -11.81
N VAL A 739 -5.36 -31.98 -11.23
CA VAL A 739 -5.11 -33.35 -11.69
C VAL A 739 -6.24 -34.26 -11.22
N GLU A 740 -6.55 -34.20 -9.93
CA GLU A 740 -7.62 -34.95 -9.27
C GLU A 740 -8.14 -34.22 -8.04
N ILE A 741 -9.35 -34.59 -7.61
CA ILE A 741 -9.99 -34.06 -6.41
C ILE A 741 -10.76 -35.16 -5.68
N ASP A 742 -10.62 -35.22 -4.36
CA ASP A 742 -11.36 -36.22 -3.57
C ASP A 742 -12.78 -35.79 -3.20
N LEU A 743 -13.60 -36.73 -2.73
CA LEU A 743 -14.99 -36.48 -2.27
C LEU A 743 -15.12 -35.44 -1.15
N THR A 744 -14.04 -35.10 -0.44
CA THR A 744 -14.05 -34.05 0.59
C THR A 744 -13.64 -32.69 0.05
N GLY A 745 -13.18 -32.63 -1.20
CA GLY A 745 -12.69 -31.44 -1.86
C GLY A 745 -11.19 -31.18 -1.64
N GLN A 746 -10.38 -32.19 -1.34
CA GLN A 746 -8.91 -32.02 -1.38
C GLN A 746 -8.43 -32.07 -2.82
N VAL A 747 -7.67 -31.05 -3.23
CA VAL A 747 -7.25 -30.88 -4.62
C VAL A 747 -5.77 -31.20 -4.77
N VAL A 748 -5.47 -32.06 -5.74
CA VAL A 748 -4.11 -32.37 -6.18
C VAL A 748 -3.90 -31.73 -7.54
N SER A 749 -2.85 -30.92 -7.66
CA SER A 749 -2.57 -30.15 -8.88
C SER A 749 -1.13 -30.32 -9.37
N ASP A 750 -0.20 -30.71 -8.51
CA ASP A 750 1.24 -30.74 -8.80
C ASP A 750 1.79 -32.15 -9.04
N SER A 751 1.06 -33.22 -8.70
CA SER A 751 1.54 -34.59 -8.78
C SER A 751 0.48 -35.60 -9.23
N VAL A 752 0.92 -36.81 -9.59
CA VAL A 752 0.06 -38.00 -9.77
C VAL A 752 0.61 -39.09 -8.86
N GLY A 753 -0.05 -39.29 -7.71
CA GLY A 753 0.55 -40.06 -6.62
C GLY A 753 1.91 -39.48 -6.24
N THR A 754 2.93 -40.34 -6.13
CA THR A 754 4.30 -39.94 -5.78
C THR A 754 5.06 -39.23 -6.90
N ARG A 755 4.50 -39.12 -8.12
CA ARG A 755 5.20 -38.59 -9.28
C ARG A 755 4.92 -37.10 -9.46
N PHE A 756 5.93 -36.25 -9.31
CA PHE A 756 5.83 -34.81 -9.51
C PHE A 756 5.62 -34.45 -10.99
N LEU A 757 4.69 -33.53 -11.23
CA LEU A 757 4.37 -32.96 -12.54
C LEU A 757 4.75 -31.49 -12.64
N SER A 758 4.54 -30.69 -11.59
CA SER A 758 4.73 -29.24 -11.66
C SER A 758 5.18 -28.67 -10.33
N GLY A 759 4.31 -27.93 -9.63
CA GLY A 759 4.56 -27.34 -8.33
C GLY A 759 3.31 -26.63 -7.81
N PHE A 760 3.42 -26.05 -6.62
CA PHE A 760 2.30 -25.36 -5.98
C PHE A 760 1.81 -24.15 -6.80
N GLY A 761 2.74 -23.38 -7.37
CA GLY A 761 2.43 -22.14 -8.09
C GLY A 761 1.68 -21.14 -7.21
N GLY A 762 0.93 -20.22 -7.83
CA GLY A 762 0.03 -19.29 -7.14
C GLY A 762 -1.42 -19.78 -7.03
N GLN A 763 -1.70 -21.07 -7.24
CA GLN A 763 -3.08 -21.57 -7.19
C GLN A 763 -3.73 -21.24 -5.84
N VAL A 764 -3.05 -21.57 -4.73
CA VAL A 764 -3.58 -21.32 -3.38
C VAL A 764 -3.68 -19.82 -3.08
N ASP A 765 -2.68 -19.05 -3.50
CA ASP A 765 -2.62 -17.60 -3.35
C ASP A 765 -3.88 -16.93 -3.93
N PHE A 766 -4.20 -17.24 -5.19
CA PHE A 766 -5.36 -16.67 -5.88
C PHE A 766 -6.69 -17.24 -5.41
N ILE A 767 -6.76 -18.54 -5.12
CA ILE A 767 -7.97 -19.14 -4.54
C ILE A 767 -8.29 -18.47 -3.19
N ARG A 768 -7.27 -18.22 -2.36
CA ARG A 768 -7.45 -17.54 -1.08
C ARG A 768 -7.81 -16.07 -1.27
N GLY A 769 -7.08 -15.34 -2.13
CA GLY A 769 -7.33 -13.93 -2.43
C GLY A 769 -8.74 -13.68 -2.95
N ALA A 770 -9.24 -14.54 -3.85
CA ALA A 770 -10.62 -14.49 -4.32
C ALA A 770 -11.63 -14.77 -3.20
N ALA A 771 -11.38 -15.79 -2.37
CA ALA A 771 -12.29 -16.18 -1.29
C ALA A 771 -12.47 -15.09 -0.22
N ILE A 772 -11.45 -14.25 0.00
CA ILE A 772 -11.47 -13.18 1.01
C ILE A 772 -11.62 -11.78 0.41
N GLY A 773 -12.05 -11.69 -0.85
CA GLY A 773 -12.26 -10.42 -1.56
C GLY A 773 -13.03 -9.40 -0.70
N ASN A 774 -12.60 -8.14 -0.74
CA ASN A 774 -13.15 -7.08 0.12
C ASN A 774 -14.63 -6.81 -0.12
N ASP A 775 -15.12 -7.10 -1.32
CA ASP A 775 -16.51 -7.00 -1.70
C ASP A 775 -17.34 -8.24 -1.34
N GLY A 776 -16.70 -9.33 -0.93
CA GLY A 776 -17.35 -10.61 -0.65
C GLY A 776 -17.89 -11.34 -1.89
N LEU A 777 -17.53 -10.91 -3.11
CA LEU A 777 -18.09 -11.43 -4.36
C LEU A 777 -17.13 -12.33 -5.16
N GLY A 778 -15.90 -12.52 -4.68
CA GLY A 778 -14.89 -13.31 -5.38
C GLY A 778 -15.28 -14.78 -5.58
N LYS A 779 -14.73 -15.38 -6.65
CA LYS A 779 -15.05 -16.73 -7.14
C LYS A 779 -13.77 -17.56 -7.25
N PRO A 780 -13.45 -18.38 -6.25
CA PRO A 780 -12.33 -19.34 -6.32
C PRO A 780 -12.79 -20.63 -7.01
N ILE A 781 -12.26 -20.89 -8.19
CA ILE A 781 -12.72 -21.95 -9.08
C ILE A 781 -11.59 -22.96 -9.33
N ILE A 782 -11.87 -24.22 -9.02
CA ILE A 782 -11.06 -25.38 -9.41
C ILE A 782 -11.79 -26.12 -10.52
N ALA A 783 -11.15 -26.29 -11.68
CA ALA A 783 -11.77 -26.90 -12.85
C ALA A 783 -10.96 -28.09 -13.36
N LEU A 784 -11.66 -29.15 -13.74
CA LEU A 784 -11.03 -30.36 -14.29
C LEU A 784 -12.04 -31.15 -15.12
N PRO A 785 -11.62 -31.88 -16.17
CA PRO A 785 -12.49 -32.90 -16.76
C PRO A 785 -12.83 -33.95 -15.71
N SER A 786 -14.05 -34.49 -15.74
CA SER A 786 -14.48 -35.51 -14.78
C SER A 786 -13.70 -36.82 -14.89
N ALA A 787 -13.13 -37.10 -16.06
CA ALA A 787 -12.32 -38.28 -16.34
C ALA A 787 -11.11 -37.97 -17.24
N THR A 788 -10.11 -38.84 -17.21
CA THR A 788 -8.97 -38.83 -18.14
C THR A 788 -9.40 -39.33 -19.53
N LYS A 789 -8.56 -39.10 -20.56
CA LYS A 789 -8.77 -39.67 -21.91
C LYS A 789 -8.86 -41.21 -21.94
N LYS A 790 -8.36 -41.89 -20.90
CA LYS A 790 -8.44 -43.34 -20.73
C LYS A 790 -9.67 -43.80 -19.93
N GLY A 791 -10.59 -42.89 -19.59
CA GLY A 791 -11.81 -43.20 -18.83
C GLY A 791 -11.65 -43.22 -17.31
N HIS A 792 -10.43 -43.09 -16.75
CA HIS A 792 -10.25 -43.06 -15.30
C HIS A 792 -10.83 -41.78 -14.69
N SER A 793 -11.60 -41.91 -13.61
CA SER A 793 -12.18 -40.77 -12.89
C SER A 793 -11.11 -39.84 -12.33
N LYS A 794 -11.35 -38.53 -12.41
CA LYS A 794 -10.56 -37.49 -11.72
C LYS A 794 -11.23 -36.99 -10.45
N ILE A 795 -12.50 -37.33 -10.23
CA ILE A 795 -13.15 -37.23 -8.92
C ILE A 795 -13.01 -38.58 -8.26
N VAL A 796 -12.28 -38.63 -7.15
CA VAL A 796 -11.83 -39.89 -6.53
C VAL A 796 -12.33 -40.03 -5.09
N PRO A 797 -12.53 -41.25 -4.57
CA PRO A 797 -12.89 -41.43 -3.16
C PRO A 797 -11.84 -40.89 -2.18
N PHE A 798 -10.57 -41.11 -2.54
CA PHE A 798 -9.38 -40.67 -1.83
C PHE A 798 -8.37 -40.22 -2.88
N ILE A 799 -7.59 -39.19 -2.56
CA ILE A 799 -6.43 -38.83 -3.37
C ILE A 799 -5.46 -40.03 -3.47
N ASN A 800 -4.74 -40.10 -4.57
CA ASN A 800 -3.76 -41.16 -4.79
C ASN A 800 -2.69 -41.17 -3.68
N GLN A 801 -2.23 -42.36 -3.29
CA GLN A 801 -1.20 -42.48 -2.25
C GLN A 801 0.06 -41.71 -2.66
N GLY A 802 0.54 -40.84 -1.76
CA GLY A 802 1.69 -39.98 -2.00
C GLY A 802 1.42 -38.72 -2.82
N ALA A 803 0.18 -38.44 -3.21
CA ALA A 803 -0.19 -37.23 -3.92
C ALA A 803 -0.06 -35.95 -3.07
N GLY A 804 0.43 -34.87 -3.68
CA GLY A 804 0.55 -33.55 -3.06
C GLY A 804 -0.78 -32.81 -3.02
N VAL A 805 -1.32 -32.55 -1.83
CA VAL A 805 -2.49 -31.67 -1.69
C VAL A 805 -2.04 -30.23 -1.83
N VAL A 806 -2.36 -29.61 -2.96
CA VAL A 806 -2.06 -28.19 -3.22
C VAL A 806 -3.13 -27.31 -2.59
N THR A 807 -4.40 -27.52 -2.95
CA THR A 807 -5.52 -26.78 -2.36
C THR A 807 -6.25 -27.65 -1.35
N SER A 808 -6.16 -27.28 -0.07
CA SER A 808 -6.81 -28.02 1.01
C SER A 808 -8.34 -27.89 0.97
N ARG A 809 -9.04 -28.83 1.59
CA ARG A 809 -10.51 -28.84 1.66
C ARG A 809 -11.13 -27.54 2.18
N ALA A 810 -10.42 -26.80 3.05
CA ALA A 810 -10.91 -25.56 3.62
C ALA A 810 -10.89 -24.38 2.63
N HIS A 811 -10.03 -24.45 1.61
CA HIS A 811 -9.89 -23.40 0.61
C HIS A 811 -10.90 -23.55 -0.54
N VAL A 812 -11.34 -24.76 -0.88
CA VAL A 812 -12.18 -24.99 -2.05
C VAL A 812 -13.58 -24.40 -1.90
N HIS A 813 -14.00 -23.63 -2.91
CA HIS A 813 -15.33 -23.03 -3.00
C HIS A 813 -16.13 -23.59 -4.16
N TYR A 814 -15.64 -23.46 -5.40
CA TYR A 814 -16.32 -23.98 -6.59
C TYR A 814 -15.43 -25.02 -7.28
N VAL A 815 -16.04 -26.16 -7.63
CA VAL A 815 -15.44 -27.19 -8.48
C VAL A 815 -16.27 -27.32 -9.75
N VAL A 816 -15.63 -27.33 -10.92
CA VAL A 816 -16.32 -27.38 -12.21
C VAL A 816 -15.80 -28.52 -13.07
N THR A 817 -16.73 -29.32 -13.59
CA THR A 817 -16.48 -30.31 -14.65
C THR A 817 -17.43 -30.05 -15.82
N GLU A 818 -17.31 -30.84 -16.87
CA GLU A 818 -18.22 -30.82 -18.01
C GLU A 818 -19.67 -31.22 -17.63
N TYR A 819 -19.92 -31.67 -16.40
CA TYR A 819 -21.24 -32.05 -15.88
C TYR A 819 -21.88 -30.99 -14.96
N GLY A 820 -21.16 -29.93 -14.59
CA GLY A 820 -21.73 -28.81 -13.82
C GLY A 820 -20.79 -28.25 -12.76
N ILE A 821 -21.39 -27.56 -11.79
CA ILE A 821 -20.70 -26.83 -10.72
C ILE A 821 -21.07 -27.45 -9.37
N ALA A 822 -20.05 -27.81 -8.58
CA ALA A 822 -20.19 -28.14 -7.16
C ALA A 822 -19.69 -26.97 -6.31
N GLN A 823 -20.59 -26.32 -5.57
CA GLN A 823 -20.22 -25.35 -4.54
C GLN A 823 -20.00 -26.10 -3.22
N LEU A 824 -18.83 -25.94 -2.57
CA LEU A 824 -18.40 -26.72 -1.40
C LEU A 824 -18.21 -25.88 -0.12
N TRP A 825 -18.11 -24.56 -0.23
CA TRP A 825 -17.90 -23.69 0.92
C TRP A 825 -19.15 -23.61 1.80
N GLY A 826 -18.97 -23.78 3.12
CA GLY A 826 -20.08 -23.89 4.08
C GLY A 826 -20.75 -25.28 4.16
N LYS A 827 -20.42 -26.22 3.25
CA LYS A 827 -21.00 -27.57 3.25
C LYS A 827 -20.23 -28.55 4.14
N ASN A 828 -20.98 -29.41 4.84
CA ASN A 828 -20.42 -30.52 5.61
C ASN A 828 -19.92 -31.65 4.68
N MET A 829 -19.27 -32.69 5.22
CA MET A 829 -18.66 -33.75 4.40
C MET A 829 -19.67 -34.57 3.58
N ARG A 830 -20.89 -34.76 4.09
CA ARG A 830 -21.97 -35.47 3.39
C ARG A 830 -22.46 -34.68 2.18
N GLN A 831 -22.68 -33.38 2.39
CA GLN A 831 -23.10 -32.43 1.36
C GLN A 831 -22.01 -32.23 0.30
N ARG A 832 -20.74 -32.18 0.70
CA ARG A 832 -19.62 -32.12 -0.25
C ARG A 832 -19.55 -33.35 -1.15
N ALA A 833 -19.59 -34.54 -0.55
CA ALA A 833 -19.57 -35.78 -1.32
C ALA A 833 -20.73 -35.82 -2.33
N TYR A 834 -21.93 -35.41 -1.90
CA TYR A 834 -23.12 -35.33 -2.77
C TYR A 834 -22.90 -34.40 -3.98
N GLU A 835 -22.39 -33.19 -3.75
CA GLU A 835 -22.14 -32.24 -4.85
C GLU A 835 -21.02 -32.70 -5.79
N MET A 836 -19.96 -33.30 -5.24
CA MET A 836 -18.86 -33.84 -6.04
C MET A 836 -19.32 -34.99 -6.94
N ILE A 837 -20.17 -35.89 -6.44
CA ILE A 837 -20.72 -37.02 -7.21
C ILE A 837 -21.61 -36.51 -8.36
N LYS A 838 -22.41 -35.47 -8.12
CA LYS A 838 -23.27 -34.87 -9.15
C LYS A 838 -22.49 -34.37 -10.37
N ILE A 839 -21.27 -33.88 -10.16
CA ILE A 839 -20.40 -33.38 -11.24
C ILE A 839 -19.38 -34.44 -11.72
N ALA A 840 -19.46 -35.68 -11.22
CA ALA A 840 -18.66 -36.78 -11.73
C ALA A 840 -19.26 -37.38 -13.02
N HIS A 841 -18.41 -38.08 -13.77
CA HIS A 841 -18.84 -38.86 -14.92
C HIS A 841 -19.93 -39.86 -14.51
N PRO A 842 -21.05 -39.99 -15.26
CA PRO A 842 -22.16 -40.89 -14.91
C PRO A 842 -21.71 -42.30 -14.53
N ASP A 843 -20.82 -42.90 -15.32
CA ASP A 843 -20.28 -44.26 -15.11
C ASP A 843 -19.52 -44.44 -13.79
N GLN A 844 -19.15 -43.36 -13.10
CA GLN A 844 -18.36 -43.40 -11.87
C GLN A 844 -19.20 -43.10 -10.61
N ARG A 845 -20.44 -42.63 -10.77
CA ARG A 845 -21.25 -42.12 -9.65
C ARG A 845 -21.60 -43.19 -8.63
N GLU A 846 -22.02 -44.37 -9.07
CA GLU A 846 -22.36 -45.49 -8.19
C GLU A 846 -21.18 -45.90 -7.31
N LEU A 847 -19.99 -46.03 -7.92
CA LEU A 847 -18.76 -46.35 -7.19
C LEU A 847 -18.42 -45.27 -6.15
N LEU A 848 -18.52 -43.99 -6.54
CA LEU A 848 -18.25 -42.87 -5.65
C LEU A 848 -19.26 -42.78 -4.50
N GLU A 849 -20.54 -43.05 -4.74
CA GLU A 849 -21.58 -43.11 -3.70
C GLU A 849 -21.30 -44.23 -2.69
N LYS A 850 -20.96 -45.43 -3.19
CA LYS A 850 -20.56 -46.56 -2.34
C LYS A 850 -19.35 -46.21 -1.48
N SER A 851 -18.29 -45.67 -2.08
CA SER A 851 -17.09 -45.29 -1.33
C SER A 851 -17.35 -44.13 -0.36
N ALA A 852 -18.25 -43.20 -0.70
CA ALA A 852 -18.65 -42.13 0.21
C ALA A 852 -19.37 -42.68 1.44
N PHE A 853 -20.29 -43.64 1.27
CA PHE A 853 -20.96 -44.32 2.37
C PHE A 853 -19.96 -45.10 3.23
N GLU A 854 -19.06 -45.86 2.61
CA GLU A 854 -18.02 -46.61 3.32
C GLU A 854 -17.11 -45.68 4.16
N ARG A 855 -16.79 -44.49 3.64
CA ARG A 855 -15.95 -43.49 4.31
C ARG A 855 -16.69 -42.74 5.42
N LEU A 856 -17.92 -42.27 5.15
CA LEU A 856 -18.67 -41.37 6.03
C LEU A 856 -19.63 -42.09 6.98
N LYS A 857 -19.88 -43.39 6.75
CA LYS A 857 -20.87 -44.20 7.47
C LYS A 857 -22.31 -43.66 7.38
N VAL A 858 -22.57 -42.83 6.37
CA VAL A 858 -23.87 -42.25 6.04
C VAL A 858 -23.92 -41.94 4.55
N MET A 859 -25.11 -42.03 3.94
CA MET A 859 -25.27 -41.70 2.51
C MET A 859 -24.98 -40.22 2.25
N PRO A 860 -24.27 -39.87 1.16
CA PRO A 860 -24.22 -38.51 0.64
C PRO A 860 -25.63 -37.95 0.45
N SER A 861 -25.84 -36.70 0.85
CA SER A 861 -27.15 -36.04 0.78
C SER A 861 -26.99 -34.52 0.70
N ALA A 862 -27.98 -33.86 0.10
CA ALA A 862 -28.05 -32.42 -0.04
C ALA A 862 -28.44 -31.69 1.26
N ASP A 863 -29.12 -32.37 2.18
CA ASP A 863 -29.68 -31.80 3.42
C ASP A 863 -28.67 -31.65 4.57
#